data_AF-A0A671UTH8-F1
#
_entry.id   AF-A0A671UTH8-F1
#
_cell.length_a   1.000
_cell.length_b   1.000
_cell.length_c   1.000
_cell.angle_alpha   90.00
_cell.angle_beta   90.00
_cell.angle_gamma   90.00
#
_symmetry.space_group_name_H-M   'P 1'
#
loop_
_entity.id
_entity.type
_entity.pdbx_description
1 polymer ?
#
loop_
_entity_poly.entity_id
_entity_poly.type
_entity_poly.pdbx_seq_one_letter_code
_entity_poly.pdbx_strand_id
1 'polypeptide(L)'
;MAASLGRFGYVSRCVFYLILSAELLISYGLSSELPCALNCTCDGDSVDCSGLELTATPLDLPVRTVSLNLGHNKLTTISVDAFDNLPNLRELRLDHNELTSIPDLGQAASKIVSLYLHHNKIRSIDGRRTRELVSVETLDLCNNDITELRGHCFPAGLQIRDLYLSNNKISVLELGALDHLGSTLQVLRLSRNRISQIPVRAFQLPRLTQLELNRNRIRQVEGLTFQGLSSLEVLKLQRNSISKLTDGAFWDLAKMKVLHLDYNSLTEVNSGSLYGLTSLQQLFLSNNSIARINADGWKFCQKLRELNLSYNNLTRLDEGSLAVLGDLHTLRLGHNSISHITEGAFRGLKALRNLELDHNDISGTIEDTNGAFSGLDSLNKLTLFGNKIKSVAKKAFSGLETLEHLNLGDNAIRSIQPDAFSKMKNLKTLLIQSDSFLCDCQLHWLPDWLLSRGLQAAVNATCAHPESLKGTSIFQAPSSSFVCDDLPKPQITVQPETTVTVLGSDVRLTCTAASSSSSPMTFAWRKDQELLRQAETENYAHVRAHHQGTSSDVPGAGGGVMEYTTILHLRHVTFAHEGRYQCIITNHFGSTYSSKARLSVNVLPSFVKTPRDSTIRTGHTARLECAAEGHPAPQIAWQKDGGTDFPAARERRMHVMPDDDVFFIMDVKPEDMGVYSCTAKNTAGTVSANATLTVLETPHLAQELEDRSVVVGDTVALQCKALGSPPPRITWLRNDQPLRPSERHHFTPGNQLLVIGAASLEDAGRYTCLMSNTLGTERAHSQLVVKQHRGSCASPVGPSTVTIGIIVIAVVTSIVVTSLVWVCIIYQTRKKSEECSVTNTDETIVPPDVPSYLSSQGTLSERQDVCIRVEAGGGPQPNGHVVDTTGFDGAVVCTDCMENSSSYSKDPDYLTHGYGPAGGMEYQQHSHYHPGEQHDVGLHSTLLCNGTPNGIRKDIEEFPRNHNTLQHDRKVSRTGQTATFSPSQEDSFHKPVKLAGVTTSRLDSDCEPELRQTLLSNGHTLRASQNESGPLRRASD
;
A
#
# COMPACT_ATOMS: atom_id res chain seq x y z
N MET A 1 -92.98 -35.64 30.26
CA MET A 1 -93.53 -37.01 30.41
C MET A 1 -92.56 -37.74 31.34
N ALA A 2 -92.89 -38.14 32.57
CA ALA A 2 -93.92 -39.10 33.03
C ALA A 2 -93.58 -40.55 32.61
N ALA A 3 -93.61 -41.59 33.46
CA ALA A 3 -93.72 -41.74 34.94
C ALA A 3 -93.19 -43.16 35.32
N SER A 4 -93.12 -43.71 36.56
CA SER A 4 -93.47 -43.34 37.96
C SER A 4 -92.56 -44.18 38.91
N LEU A 5 -92.05 -43.74 40.08
CA LEU A 5 -92.66 -43.26 41.34
C LEU A 5 -93.19 -44.38 42.30
N GLY A 6 -92.46 -44.65 43.41
CA GLY A 6 -93.00 -45.14 44.70
C GLY A 6 -92.53 -46.52 45.21
N ARG A 7 -92.55 -46.81 46.52
CA ARG A 7 -92.66 -45.94 47.73
C ARG A 7 -92.33 -46.73 49.03
N PHE A 8 -92.48 -46.07 50.20
CA PHE A 8 -92.22 -46.53 51.58
C PHE A 8 -90.74 -46.58 52.03
N GLY A 9 -90.39 -46.21 53.27
CA GLY A 9 -91.20 -45.51 54.28
C GLY A 9 -90.67 -45.55 55.72
N TYR A 10 -90.54 -44.37 56.36
CA TYR A 10 -90.49 -44.14 57.82
C TYR A 10 -89.36 -44.77 58.67
N VAL A 11 -88.19 -44.14 58.56
CA VAL A 11 -87.37 -43.61 59.67
C VAL A 11 -88.04 -43.63 61.06
N SER A 12 -87.33 -44.16 62.08
CA SER A 12 -87.21 -43.47 63.38
C SER A 12 -85.99 -43.89 64.21
N ARG A 13 -85.11 -42.90 64.48
CA ARG A 13 -84.32 -42.72 65.72
C ARG A 13 -83.51 -43.91 66.28
N CYS A 14 -82.36 -44.20 65.66
CA CYS A 14 -81.14 -44.54 66.44
C CYS A 14 -79.80 -44.05 65.81
N VAL A 15 -79.84 -43.38 64.65
CA VAL A 15 -78.63 -43.03 63.86
C VAL A 15 -78.28 -41.52 63.94
N PHE A 16 -79.13 -40.70 64.57
CA PHE A 16 -79.07 -39.23 64.52
C PHE A 16 -78.01 -38.56 65.44
N TYR A 17 -77.06 -39.34 65.97
CA TYR A 17 -75.95 -38.83 66.81
C TYR A 17 -74.54 -39.21 66.29
N LEU A 18 -74.45 -39.86 65.11
CA LEU A 18 -73.19 -40.17 64.43
C LEU A 18 -73.04 -39.49 63.05
N ILE A 19 -74.03 -38.68 62.64
CA ILE A 19 -74.01 -37.88 61.40
C ILE A 19 -74.09 -36.39 61.74
N LEU A 20 -73.37 -35.98 62.80
CA LEU A 20 -73.18 -34.57 63.20
C LEU A 20 -71.71 -34.26 63.55
N SER A 21 -70.81 -35.19 63.24
CA SER A 21 -69.35 -35.05 63.24
C SER A 21 -68.75 -35.18 61.83
N ALA A 22 -69.59 -35.30 60.80
CA ALA A 22 -69.17 -35.47 59.40
C ALA A 22 -69.22 -34.18 58.56
N GLU A 23 -70.16 -33.27 58.83
CA GLU A 23 -70.31 -32.02 58.06
C GLU A 23 -69.57 -30.82 58.68
N LEU A 24 -69.17 -30.89 59.96
CA LEU A 24 -68.34 -29.86 60.60
C LEU A 24 -66.83 -30.00 60.31
N LEU A 25 -66.44 -30.97 59.47
CA LEU A 25 -65.08 -31.13 58.93
C LEU A 25 -64.95 -30.62 57.49
N ILE A 26 -66.03 -30.13 56.87
CA ILE A 26 -66.06 -29.69 55.47
C ILE A 26 -65.91 -28.15 55.34
N SER A 27 -65.98 -27.40 56.45
CA SER A 27 -65.71 -25.95 56.49
C SER A 27 -64.35 -25.55 57.07
N TYR A 28 -63.48 -26.52 57.37
CA TYR A 28 -62.07 -26.28 57.69
C TYR A 28 -61.20 -27.00 56.65
N GLY A 29 -60.37 -26.25 55.94
CA GLY A 29 -59.55 -26.74 54.83
C GLY A 29 -58.39 -27.63 55.26
N LEU A 30 -58.67 -28.83 55.77
CA LEU A 30 -57.67 -29.88 55.94
C LEU A 30 -57.49 -30.61 54.60
N SER A 31 -56.64 -30.04 53.76
CA SER A 31 -56.04 -30.73 52.62
C SER A 31 -55.43 -32.05 53.13
N SER A 32 -55.90 -33.19 52.60
CA SER A 32 -55.29 -34.49 52.87
C SER A 32 -54.02 -34.63 52.04
N GLU A 33 -53.02 -33.81 52.35
CA GLU A 33 -51.69 -33.94 51.74
C GLU A 33 -51.11 -35.28 52.17
N LEU A 34 -50.66 -36.08 51.21
CA LEU A 34 -49.64 -37.07 51.55
C LEU A 34 -48.45 -36.28 52.11
N PRO A 35 -47.89 -36.66 53.27
CA PRO A 35 -46.63 -36.08 53.71
C PRO A 35 -45.57 -36.30 52.62
N CYS A 36 -44.61 -35.39 52.52
CA CYS A 36 -43.50 -35.54 51.59
C CYS A 36 -42.84 -36.93 51.76
N ALA A 37 -42.50 -37.58 50.64
CA ALA A 37 -41.91 -38.92 50.64
C ALA A 37 -40.76 -39.01 51.65
N LEU A 38 -40.72 -40.07 52.47
CA LEU A 38 -39.91 -40.09 53.68
C LEU A 38 -38.42 -39.82 53.36
N ASN A 39 -37.86 -38.78 53.99
CA ASN A 39 -36.52 -38.20 53.80
C ASN A 39 -36.35 -37.21 52.63
N CYS A 40 -37.31 -37.06 51.72
CA CYS A 40 -37.30 -36.00 50.70
C CYS A 40 -37.78 -34.65 51.28
N THR A 41 -37.47 -33.55 50.60
CA THR A 41 -38.07 -32.23 50.83
C THR A 41 -39.06 -31.90 49.73
N CYS A 42 -40.10 -31.13 50.07
CA CYS A 42 -41.16 -30.73 49.14
C CYS A 42 -41.42 -29.23 49.30
N ASP A 43 -41.32 -28.48 48.21
CA ASP A 43 -41.61 -27.04 48.16
C ASP A 43 -42.66 -26.79 47.07
N GLY A 44 -43.90 -26.53 47.48
CA GLY A 44 -45.04 -26.44 46.57
C GLY A 44 -45.27 -27.72 45.76
N ASP A 45 -45.07 -27.63 44.45
CA ASP A 45 -45.14 -28.69 43.44
C ASP A 45 -43.76 -29.23 43.01
N SER A 46 -42.67 -28.75 43.63
CA SER A 46 -41.32 -29.31 43.50
C SER A 46 -41.05 -30.33 44.61
N VAL A 47 -40.42 -31.45 44.26
CA VAL A 47 -40.02 -32.52 45.20
C VAL A 47 -38.55 -32.84 45.00
N ASP A 48 -37.75 -32.69 46.05
CA ASP A 48 -36.32 -32.96 46.05
C ASP A 48 -35.97 -34.13 46.96
N CYS A 49 -35.53 -35.21 46.32
CA CYS A 49 -35.04 -36.46 46.90
C CYS A 49 -33.54 -36.67 46.62
N SER A 50 -32.80 -35.60 46.31
CA SER A 50 -31.39 -35.69 45.92
C SER A 50 -30.42 -35.83 47.09
N GLY A 51 -29.29 -36.51 46.86
CA GLY A 51 -28.25 -36.70 47.88
C GLY A 51 -28.60 -37.69 49.01
N LEU A 52 -29.73 -38.39 48.91
CA LEU A 52 -30.25 -39.33 49.92
C LEU A 52 -29.68 -40.76 49.81
N GLU A 53 -28.65 -40.95 48.97
CA GLU A 53 -28.02 -42.23 48.63
C GLU A 53 -28.97 -43.32 48.05
N LEU A 54 -30.12 -42.92 47.49
CA LEU A 54 -31.17 -43.84 47.05
C LEU A 54 -30.68 -44.86 46.02
N THR A 55 -30.98 -46.13 46.24
CA THR A 55 -30.71 -47.24 45.30
C THR A 55 -31.93 -47.67 44.48
N ALA A 56 -33.12 -47.18 44.83
CA ALA A 56 -34.37 -47.36 44.12
C ALA A 56 -35.22 -46.08 44.16
N THR A 57 -36.14 -45.92 43.20
CA THR A 57 -37.07 -44.78 43.12
C THR A 57 -38.11 -44.79 44.24
N PRO A 58 -38.37 -43.67 44.95
CA PRO A 58 -39.47 -43.56 45.90
C PRO A 58 -40.84 -43.79 45.23
N LEU A 59 -41.76 -44.49 45.91
CA LEU A 59 -43.12 -44.76 45.40
C LEU A 59 -44.15 -43.76 45.94
N ASP A 60 -43.98 -43.28 47.18
CA ASP A 60 -44.94 -42.42 47.89
C ASP A 60 -44.81 -40.92 47.50
N LEU A 61 -44.72 -40.63 46.20
CA LEU A 61 -44.51 -39.27 45.69
C LEU A 61 -45.84 -38.48 45.60
N PRO A 62 -45.88 -37.19 46.02
CA PRO A 62 -47.10 -36.38 45.96
C PRO A 62 -47.65 -36.22 44.54
N VAL A 63 -48.94 -36.50 44.33
CA VAL A 63 -49.64 -36.41 43.03
C VAL A 63 -49.54 -35.02 42.38
N ARG A 64 -49.31 -33.96 43.17
CA ARG A 64 -49.14 -32.58 42.67
C ARG A 64 -47.80 -32.31 41.97
N THR A 65 -46.82 -33.22 42.05
CA THR A 65 -45.43 -32.99 41.60
C THR A 65 -45.34 -32.57 40.13
N VAL A 66 -44.70 -31.44 39.88
CA VAL A 66 -44.37 -30.87 38.56
C VAL A 66 -42.87 -31.02 38.25
N SER A 67 -42.01 -30.83 39.25
CA SER A 67 -40.56 -31.05 39.15
C SER A 67 -40.11 -32.08 40.20
N LEU A 68 -39.35 -33.09 39.76
CA LEU A 68 -38.85 -34.15 40.62
C LEU A 68 -37.32 -34.25 40.51
N ASN A 69 -36.62 -33.95 41.61
CA ASN A 69 -35.18 -34.10 41.70
C ASN A 69 -34.80 -35.41 42.41
N LEU A 70 -34.23 -36.35 41.66
CA LEU A 70 -33.67 -37.62 42.15
C LEU A 70 -32.14 -37.67 41.96
N GLY A 71 -31.50 -36.51 41.76
CA GLY A 71 -30.07 -36.41 41.48
C GLY A 71 -29.16 -36.83 42.64
N HIS A 72 -27.86 -36.97 42.39
CA HIS A 72 -26.84 -37.28 43.42
C HIS A 72 -27.16 -38.53 44.27
N ASN A 73 -27.72 -39.57 43.63
CA ASN A 73 -28.13 -40.82 44.28
C ASN A 73 -27.34 -42.02 43.69
N LYS A 74 -27.75 -43.25 44.03
CA LYS A 74 -27.11 -44.51 43.64
C LYS A 74 -28.01 -45.35 42.73
N LEU A 75 -28.90 -44.69 41.97
CA LEU A 75 -29.90 -45.35 41.11
C LEU A 75 -29.21 -45.97 39.89
N THR A 76 -29.33 -47.29 39.73
CA THR A 76 -28.85 -48.04 38.55
C THR A 76 -29.96 -48.32 37.53
N THR A 77 -31.20 -48.34 37.99
CA THR A 77 -32.45 -48.47 37.23
C THR A 77 -33.53 -47.59 37.84
N ILE A 78 -34.68 -47.48 37.16
CA ILE A 78 -35.81 -46.62 37.49
C ILE A 78 -37.08 -47.48 37.43
N SER A 79 -37.95 -47.41 38.44
CA SER A 79 -39.24 -48.10 38.40
C SER A 79 -40.31 -47.21 37.78
N VAL A 80 -41.07 -47.75 36.81
CA VAL A 80 -42.13 -47.01 36.12
C VAL A 80 -43.28 -46.67 37.07
N ASP A 81 -43.61 -47.59 37.99
CA ASP A 81 -44.67 -47.49 38.99
C ASP A 81 -44.59 -46.18 39.84
N ALA A 82 -43.38 -45.63 40.01
CA ALA A 82 -43.12 -44.39 40.75
C ALA A 82 -43.70 -43.14 40.06
N PHE A 83 -43.97 -43.18 38.76
CA PHE A 83 -44.37 -42.01 37.97
C PHE A 83 -45.78 -42.09 37.39
N ASP A 84 -46.43 -43.26 37.37
CA ASP A 84 -47.77 -43.41 36.78
C ASP A 84 -48.80 -42.50 37.47
N ASN A 85 -48.70 -42.36 38.80
CA ASN A 85 -49.56 -41.49 39.62
C ASN A 85 -49.16 -39.99 39.60
N LEU A 86 -48.22 -39.57 38.76
CA LEU A 86 -47.80 -38.17 38.61
C LEU A 86 -48.34 -37.59 37.28
N PRO A 87 -49.54 -36.97 37.26
CA PRO A 87 -50.12 -36.38 36.05
C PRO A 87 -49.42 -35.06 35.63
N ASN A 88 -48.89 -34.33 36.60
CA ASN A 88 -48.39 -32.97 36.42
C ASN A 88 -46.88 -32.89 36.14
N LEU A 89 -46.14 -34.01 36.22
CA LEU A 89 -44.69 -34.04 36.05
C LEU A 89 -44.28 -33.47 34.68
N ARG A 90 -43.36 -32.51 34.69
CA ARG A 90 -42.76 -31.84 33.51
C ARG A 90 -41.24 -31.83 33.55
N GLU A 91 -40.64 -31.78 34.73
CA GLU A 91 -39.19 -31.84 34.91
C GLU A 91 -38.81 -33.07 35.72
N LEU A 92 -37.83 -33.84 35.22
CA LEU A 92 -37.26 -34.98 35.91
C LEU A 92 -35.74 -34.90 35.89
N ARG A 93 -35.13 -34.83 37.09
CA ARG A 93 -33.69 -34.85 37.26
C ARG A 93 -33.23 -36.19 37.82
N LEU A 94 -32.36 -36.85 37.07
CA LEU A 94 -31.73 -38.13 37.36
C LEU A 94 -30.20 -38.01 37.24
N ASP A 95 -29.68 -36.81 37.47
CA ASP A 95 -28.26 -36.52 37.32
C ASP A 95 -27.40 -37.05 38.47
N HIS A 96 -26.09 -37.21 38.26
CA HIS A 96 -25.15 -37.75 39.26
C HIS A 96 -25.62 -39.09 39.88
N ASN A 97 -25.92 -40.06 39.02
CA ASN A 97 -26.43 -41.38 39.39
C ASN A 97 -25.63 -42.50 38.67
N GLU A 98 -26.08 -43.74 38.81
CA GLU A 98 -25.39 -44.95 38.33
C GLU A 98 -26.08 -45.58 37.09
N LEU A 99 -26.89 -44.81 36.36
CA LEU A 99 -27.66 -45.29 35.22
C LEU A 99 -26.73 -45.64 34.04
N THR A 100 -26.94 -46.81 33.43
CA THR A 100 -26.12 -47.31 32.30
C THR A 100 -26.79 -47.18 30.92
N SER A 101 -28.06 -46.80 30.89
CA SER A 101 -28.86 -46.49 29.70
C SER A 101 -29.87 -45.39 30.01
N ILE A 102 -30.48 -44.79 28.97
CA ILE A 102 -31.66 -43.93 29.17
C ILE A 102 -32.78 -44.79 29.78
N PRO A 103 -33.38 -44.39 30.91
CA PRO A 103 -34.33 -45.22 31.64
C PRO A 103 -35.66 -45.40 30.89
N ASP A 104 -36.39 -46.45 31.28
CA ASP A 104 -37.83 -46.56 31.02
C ASP A 104 -38.57 -45.54 31.90
N LEU A 105 -39.47 -44.77 31.31
CA LEU A 105 -40.31 -43.78 32.02
C LEU A 105 -41.81 -44.05 31.82
N GLY A 106 -42.18 -45.16 31.17
CA GLY A 106 -43.56 -45.56 30.89
C GLY A 106 -44.44 -44.41 30.38
N GLN A 107 -45.60 -44.21 31.02
CA GLN A 107 -46.54 -43.16 30.61
C GLN A 107 -46.01 -41.74 30.90
N ALA A 108 -45.08 -41.57 31.84
CA ALA A 108 -44.52 -40.26 32.18
C ALA A 108 -43.60 -39.70 31.09
N ALA A 109 -43.02 -40.55 30.23
CA ALA A 109 -42.25 -40.15 29.04
C ALA A 109 -43.03 -39.19 28.12
N SER A 110 -44.36 -39.34 28.05
CA SER A 110 -45.26 -38.48 27.27
C SER A 110 -45.59 -37.13 27.92
N LYS A 111 -45.19 -36.92 29.19
CA LYS A 111 -45.51 -35.73 30.00
C LYS A 111 -44.28 -34.85 30.25
N ILE A 112 -43.10 -35.45 30.37
CA ILE A 112 -41.84 -34.77 30.69
C ILE A 112 -41.39 -33.90 29.52
N VAL A 113 -40.99 -32.66 29.85
CA VAL A 113 -40.48 -31.62 28.94
C VAL A 113 -38.97 -31.44 29.12
N SER A 114 -38.46 -31.57 30.35
CA SER A 114 -37.04 -31.45 30.69
C SER A 114 -36.55 -32.71 31.40
N LEU A 115 -35.57 -33.40 30.81
CA LEU A 115 -34.98 -34.63 31.33
C LEU A 115 -33.46 -34.48 31.48
N TYR A 116 -32.99 -34.51 32.72
CA TYR A 116 -31.56 -34.37 33.05
C TYR A 116 -30.97 -35.71 33.48
N LEU A 117 -30.03 -36.22 32.69
CA LEU A 117 -29.33 -37.50 32.89
C LEU A 117 -27.80 -37.31 32.96
N HIS A 118 -27.32 -36.08 33.19
CA HIS A 118 -25.89 -35.78 33.19
C HIS A 118 -25.14 -36.43 34.36
N HIS A 119 -23.85 -36.71 34.21
CA HIS A 119 -23.05 -37.42 35.23
C HIS A 119 -23.61 -38.82 35.57
N ASN A 120 -23.92 -39.61 34.54
CA ASN A 120 -24.28 -41.03 34.66
C ASN A 120 -23.25 -41.90 33.89
N LYS A 121 -23.53 -43.20 33.72
CA LYS A 121 -22.66 -44.18 33.03
C LYS A 121 -23.29 -44.68 31.72
N ILE A 122 -24.10 -43.85 31.07
CA ILE A 122 -24.80 -44.17 29.81
C ILE A 122 -23.78 -44.31 28.68
N ARG A 123 -23.75 -45.47 28.01
CA ARG A 123 -22.75 -45.79 26.97
C ARG A 123 -23.25 -45.62 25.54
N SER A 124 -24.57 -45.62 25.33
CA SER A 124 -25.20 -45.54 24.02
C SER A 124 -26.64 -45.01 24.14
N ILE A 125 -27.14 -44.43 23.05
CA ILE A 125 -28.50 -43.89 22.95
C ILE A 125 -29.34 -44.90 22.16
N ASP A 126 -30.16 -45.70 22.87
CA ASP A 126 -31.08 -46.65 22.24
C ASP A 126 -32.32 -45.92 21.69
N GLY A 127 -32.49 -45.99 20.37
CA GLY A 127 -33.62 -45.42 19.65
C GLY A 127 -35.00 -45.86 20.14
N ARG A 128 -35.10 -47.03 20.78
CA ARG A 128 -36.36 -47.53 21.36
C ARG A 128 -36.76 -46.71 22.59
N ARG A 129 -35.79 -46.31 23.42
CA ARG A 129 -36.02 -45.47 24.61
C ARG A 129 -36.23 -44.01 24.24
N THR A 130 -35.44 -43.46 23.32
CA THR A 130 -35.67 -42.07 22.90
C THR A 130 -37.02 -41.89 22.20
N ARG A 131 -37.55 -42.90 21.50
CA ARG A 131 -38.89 -42.87 20.89
C ARG A 131 -40.03 -42.57 21.88
N GLU A 132 -39.88 -42.93 23.14
CA GLU A 132 -40.89 -42.74 24.19
C GLU A 132 -40.94 -41.26 24.66
N LEU A 133 -39.84 -40.52 24.48
CA LEU A 133 -39.62 -39.13 24.95
C LEU A 133 -40.28 -38.07 24.03
N VAL A 134 -41.52 -38.32 23.58
CA VAL A 134 -42.20 -37.51 22.56
C VAL A 134 -42.39 -36.04 22.94
N SER A 135 -42.50 -35.73 24.23
CA SER A 135 -42.75 -34.36 24.74
C SER A 135 -41.49 -33.65 25.26
N VAL A 136 -40.33 -34.31 25.24
CA VAL A 136 -39.09 -33.75 25.79
C VAL A 136 -38.53 -32.68 24.85
N GLU A 137 -38.48 -31.44 25.33
CA GLU A 137 -37.84 -30.30 24.67
C GLU A 137 -36.36 -30.16 25.07
N THR A 138 -36.00 -30.49 26.31
CA THR A 138 -34.62 -30.40 26.84
C THR A 138 -34.13 -31.76 27.30
N LEU A 139 -33.04 -32.26 26.70
CA LEU A 139 -32.40 -33.53 27.05
C LEU A 139 -30.92 -33.33 27.35
N ASP A 140 -30.52 -33.48 28.61
CA ASP A 140 -29.12 -33.40 29.04
C ASP A 140 -28.51 -34.79 29.30
N LEU A 141 -27.56 -35.17 28.45
CA LEU A 141 -26.77 -36.39 28.49
C LEU A 141 -25.27 -36.09 28.68
N CYS A 142 -24.91 -34.91 29.22
CA CYS A 142 -23.51 -34.54 29.44
C CYS A 142 -22.80 -35.44 30.46
N ASN A 143 -21.47 -35.48 30.42
CA ASN A 143 -20.64 -36.21 31.39
C ASN A 143 -21.04 -37.69 31.52
N ASN A 144 -21.23 -38.36 30.38
CA ASN A 144 -21.58 -39.78 30.28
C ASN A 144 -20.51 -40.53 29.45
N ASP A 145 -20.72 -41.81 29.18
CA ASP A 145 -19.79 -42.70 28.48
C ASP A 145 -20.06 -42.85 26.97
N ILE A 146 -20.95 -42.05 26.38
CA ILE A 146 -21.46 -42.24 25.01
C ILE A 146 -20.33 -42.14 23.97
N THR A 147 -20.18 -43.17 23.12
CA THR A 147 -19.06 -43.31 22.16
C THR A 147 -19.37 -42.93 20.71
N GLU A 148 -20.64 -42.89 20.33
CA GLU A 148 -21.07 -42.68 18.94
C GLU A 148 -22.49 -42.10 18.86
N LEU A 149 -22.79 -41.44 17.73
CA LEU A 149 -24.13 -41.00 17.34
C LEU A 149 -24.47 -41.60 15.97
N ARG A 150 -25.60 -42.29 15.88
CA ARG A 150 -26.07 -43.02 14.69
C ARG A 150 -27.52 -42.67 14.32
N GLY A 151 -27.93 -42.95 13.09
CA GLY A 151 -29.26 -42.67 12.55
C GLY A 151 -30.44 -43.28 13.32
N HIS A 152 -30.19 -44.26 14.19
CA HIS A 152 -31.22 -44.86 15.05
C HIS A 152 -31.34 -44.19 16.43
N CYS A 153 -30.38 -43.36 16.87
CA CYS A 153 -30.36 -42.79 18.22
C CYS A 153 -31.53 -41.82 18.47
N PHE A 154 -31.97 -41.10 17.43
CA PHE A 154 -33.07 -40.13 17.48
C PHE A 154 -34.07 -40.42 16.36
N PRO A 155 -35.16 -41.17 16.63
CA PRO A 155 -36.23 -41.40 15.66
C PRO A 155 -37.10 -40.15 15.43
N ALA A 156 -37.89 -40.17 14.35
CA ALA A 156 -38.83 -39.09 14.03
C ALA A 156 -39.97 -38.95 15.06
N GLY A 157 -40.40 -37.71 15.31
CA GLY A 157 -41.54 -37.35 16.16
C GLY A 157 -41.17 -36.62 17.46
N LEU A 158 -39.91 -36.68 17.89
CA LEU A 158 -39.43 -36.03 19.10
C LEU A 158 -39.47 -34.50 19.01
N GLN A 159 -39.74 -33.83 20.14
CA GLN A 159 -39.81 -32.37 20.22
C GLN A 159 -38.54 -31.69 20.74
N ILE A 160 -37.40 -32.39 20.76
CA ILE A 160 -36.15 -31.90 21.37
C ILE A 160 -35.69 -30.60 20.68
N ARG A 161 -35.57 -29.54 21.48
CA ARG A 161 -35.07 -28.21 21.13
C ARG A 161 -33.62 -28.02 21.59
N ASP A 162 -33.31 -28.53 22.78
CA ASP A 162 -32.00 -28.42 23.42
C ASP A 162 -31.44 -29.82 23.72
N LEU A 163 -30.34 -30.18 23.03
CA LEU A 163 -29.68 -31.47 23.18
C LEU A 163 -28.23 -31.28 23.65
N TYR A 164 -27.94 -31.71 24.88
CA TYR A 164 -26.62 -31.57 25.47
C TYR A 164 -25.93 -32.94 25.59
N LEU A 165 -24.81 -33.10 24.88
CA LEU A 165 -24.04 -34.35 24.75
C LEU A 165 -22.54 -34.11 25.08
N SER A 166 -22.26 -33.10 25.89
CA SER A 166 -20.89 -32.63 26.13
C SER A 166 -20.15 -33.46 27.17
N ASN A 167 -18.81 -33.50 27.09
CA ASN A 167 -17.95 -34.29 27.96
C ASN A 167 -18.29 -35.79 27.94
N ASN A 168 -18.56 -36.32 26.74
CA ASN A 168 -18.75 -37.74 26.46
C ASN A 168 -17.51 -38.31 25.74
N LYS A 169 -17.61 -39.54 25.22
CA LYS A 169 -16.53 -40.23 24.50
C LYS A 169 -16.77 -40.26 22.98
N ILE A 170 -17.69 -39.43 22.45
CA ILE A 170 -18.20 -39.50 21.08
C ILE A 170 -17.08 -39.31 20.08
N SER A 171 -16.80 -40.33 19.27
CA SER A 171 -15.79 -40.31 18.20
C SER A 171 -16.38 -40.51 16.81
N VAL A 172 -17.57 -41.10 16.70
CA VAL A 172 -18.30 -41.32 15.44
C VAL A 172 -19.56 -40.45 15.43
N LEU A 173 -19.74 -39.69 14.35
CA LEU A 173 -20.96 -38.99 14.01
C LEU A 173 -21.38 -39.49 12.62
N GLU A 174 -22.41 -40.33 12.57
CA GLU A 174 -22.96 -40.85 11.31
C GLU A 174 -23.70 -39.74 10.55
N LEU A 175 -23.62 -39.76 9.22
CA LEU A 175 -24.36 -38.81 8.38
C LEU A 175 -25.87 -38.98 8.61
N GLY A 176 -26.54 -37.89 8.97
CA GLY A 176 -27.98 -37.89 9.25
C GLY A 176 -28.37 -38.40 10.65
N ALA A 177 -27.42 -38.63 11.57
CA ALA A 177 -27.68 -39.10 12.94
C ALA A 177 -28.64 -38.21 13.77
N LEU A 178 -28.92 -36.99 13.31
CA LEU A 178 -29.74 -36.00 13.99
C LEU A 178 -30.86 -35.41 13.12
N ASP A 179 -30.97 -35.79 11.84
CA ASP A 179 -31.81 -35.07 10.85
C ASP A 179 -33.31 -35.12 11.19
N HIS A 180 -33.77 -36.18 11.89
CA HIS A 180 -35.13 -36.28 12.42
C HIS A 180 -35.49 -35.17 13.42
N LEU A 181 -34.51 -34.48 14.02
CA LEU A 181 -34.68 -33.35 14.93
C LEU A 181 -34.65 -32.00 14.20
N GLY A 182 -34.45 -31.95 12.88
CA GLY A 182 -34.26 -30.70 12.14
C GLY A 182 -35.44 -29.73 12.15
N SER A 183 -36.64 -30.24 12.47
CA SER A 183 -37.86 -29.45 12.66
C SER A 183 -37.99 -28.82 14.04
N THR A 184 -37.15 -29.16 15.02
CA THR A 184 -37.30 -28.74 16.43
C THR A 184 -36.02 -28.21 17.06
N LEU A 185 -34.86 -28.79 16.74
CA LEU A 185 -33.60 -28.54 17.43
C LEU A 185 -33.07 -27.11 17.19
N GLN A 186 -32.68 -26.45 18.28
CA GLN A 186 -32.17 -25.08 18.35
C GLN A 186 -30.76 -25.03 18.96
N VAL A 187 -30.49 -25.80 20.01
CA VAL A 187 -29.16 -25.87 20.66
C VAL A 187 -28.62 -27.30 20.65
N LEU A 188 -27.39 -27.47 20.13
CA LEU A 188 -26.67 -28.75 20.14
C LEU A 188 -25.27 -28.57 20.75
N ARG A 189 -24.99 -29.25 21.86
CA ARG A 189 -23.68 -29.17 22.55
C ARG A 189 -22.93 -30.49 22.52
N LEU A 190 -21.98 -30.62 21.59
CA LEU A 190 -21.05 -31.74 21.42
C LEU A 190 -19.64 -31.42 21.96
N SER A 191 -19.51 -30.41 22.82
CA SER A 191 -18.26 -29.95 23.45
C SER A 191 -17.53 -31.06 24.22
N ARG A 192 -16.20 -31.04 24.30
CA ARG A 192 -15.38 -32.02 25.06
C ARG A 192 -15.60 -33.49 24.64
N ASN A 193 -15.65 -33.78 23.35
CA ASN A 193 -15.77 -35.13 22.82
C ASN A 193 -14.48 -35.56 22.08
N ARG A 194 -14.54 -36.66 21.32
CA ARG A 194 -13.41 -37.26 20.60
C ARG A 194 -13.56 -37.16 19.07
N ILE A 195 -14.49 -36.34 18.58
CA ILE A 195 -14.81 -36.16 17.15
C ILE A 195 -13.57 -35.64 16.41
N SER A 196 -13.10 -36.36 15.39
CA SER A 196 -11.87 -36.04 14.64
C SER A 196 -12.11 -35.47 13.24
N GLN A 197 -13.29 -35.74 12.67
CA GLN A 197 -13.77 -35.27 11.38
C GLN A 197 -15.28 -35.01 11.48
N ILE A 198 -15.81 -34.16 10.61
CA ILE A 198 -17.25 -33.94 10.44
C ILE A 198 -17.56 -34.23 8.97
N PRO A 199 -18.55 -35.08 8.64
CA PRO A 199 -18.96 -35.32 7.26
C PRO A 199 -19.34 -34.03 6.51
N VAL A 200 -19.19 -34.03 5.19
CA VAL A 200 -19.81 -33.01 4.33
C VAL A 200 -21.33 -33.13 4.46
N ARG A 201 -22.04 -32.00 4.64
CA ARG A 201 -23.50 -31.94 4.91
C ARG A 201 -23.97 -32.73 6.13
N ALA A 202 -23.18 -32.78 7.20
CA ALA A 202 -23.45 -33.62 8.38
C ALA A 202 -24.76 -33.34 9.13
N PHE A 203 -25.45 -32.22 8.88
CA PHE A 203 -26.58 -31.75 9.67
C PHE A 203 -27.71 -31.14 8.80
N GLN A 204 -28.86 -31.79 8.71
CA GLN A 204 -30.08 -31.18 8.14
C GLN A 204 -30.92 -30.52 9.26
N LEU A 205 -30.34 -29.52 9.93
CA LEU A 205 -30.93 -28.86 11.12
C LEU A 205 -31.24 -27.36 10.86
N PRO A 206 -32.22 -27.02 10.01
CA PRO A 206 -32.47 -25.64 9.56
C PRO A 206 -32.98 -24.69 10.66
N ARG A 207 -33.37 -25.20 11.83
CA ARG A 207 -33.75 -24.39 13.01
C ARG A 207 -32.64 -24.24 14.05
N LEU A 208 -31.49 -24.90 13.88
CA LEU A 208 -30.39 -24.82 14.83
C LEU A 208 -29.81 -23.40 14.87
N THR A 209 -29.73 -22.80 16.06
CA THR A 209 -29.19 -21.45 16.30
C THR A 209 -27.80 -21.50 16.95
N GLN A 210 -27.49 -22.53 17.75
CA GLN A 210 -26.20 -22.69 18.41
C GLN A 210 -25.66 -24.12 18.29
N LEU A 211 -24.43 -24.23 17.78
CA LEU A 211 -23.68 -25.49 17.64
C LEU A 211 -22.34 -25.40 18.37
N GLU A 212 -22.12 -26.28 19.35
CA GLU A 212 -20.85 -26.38 20.07
C GLU A 212 -20.10 -27.67 19.76
N LEU A 213 -18.91 -27.51 19.19
CA LEU A 213 -17.97 -28.57 18.83
C LEU A 213 -16.57 -28.32 19.43
N ASN A 214 -16.45 -27.36 20.35
CA ASN A 214 -15.19 -26.97 20.98
C ASN A 214 -14.60 -28.05 21.90
N ARG A 215 -13.27 -28.12 22.05
CA ARG A 215 -12.58 -29.18 22.79
C ARG A 215 -12.83 -30.59 22.19
N ASN A 216 -12.82 -30.70 20.87
CA ASN A 216 -12.81 -31.98 20.15
C ASN A 216 -11.42 -32.23 19.52
N ARG A 217 -11.32 -33.11 18.51
CA ARG A 217 -10.07 -33.50 17.84
C ARG A 217 -10.10 -33.16 16.34
N ILE A 218 -10.96 -32.23 15.93
CA ILE A 218 -11.21 -31.88 14.52
C ILE A 218 -9.94 -31.28 13.91
N ARG A 219 -9.49 -31.83 12.78
CA ARG A 219 -8.24 -31.39 12.09
C ARG A 219 -8.45 -30.50 10.87
N GLN A 220 -9.60 -30.62 10.22
CA GLN A 220 -9.98 -29.79 9.07
C GLN A 220 -11.49 -29.59 9.03
N VAL A 221 -11.93 -28.50 8.40
CA VAL A 221 -13.33 -28.28 8.01
C VAL A 221 -13.36 -28.23 6.48
N GLU A 222 -14.23 -29.04 5.88
CA GLU A 222 -14.34 -29.19 4.43
C GLU A 222 -15.52 -28.37 3.87
N GLY A 223 -15.50 -28.15 2.56
CA GLY A 223 -16.53 -27.39 1.86
C GLY A 223 -17.90 -28.00 2.09
N LEU A 224 -18.90 -27.17 2.41
CA LEU A 224 -20.27 -27.60 2.68
C LEU A 224 -20.43 -28.50 3.94
N THR A 225 -19.44 -28.61 4.84
CA THR A 225 -19.57 -29.36 6.12
C THR A 225 -20.82 -28.95 6.91
N PHE A 226 -21.12 -27.65 6.97
CA PHE A 226 -22.24 -27.09 7.74
C PHE A 226 -23.47 -26.69 6.89
N GLN A 227 -23.54 -27.12 5.62
CA GLN A 227 -24.72 -26.89 4.77
C GLN A 227 -25.97 -27.55 5.39
N GLY A 228 -27.08 -26.82 5.46
CA GLY A 228 -28.32 -27.21 6.12
C GLY A 228 -28.60 -26.42 7.41
N LEU A 229 -27.59 -25.76 8.00
CA LEU A 229 -27.70 -25.00 9.24
C LEU A 229 -28.11 -23.52 9.01
N SER A 230 -29.12 -23.29 8.17
CA SER A 230 -29.52 -21.96 7.66
C SER A 230 -30.06 -20.96 8.71
N SER A 231 -30.20 -21.36 9.98
CA SER A 231 -30.54 -20.47 11.11
C SER A 231 -29.44 -20.32 12.16
N LEU A 232 -28.24 -20.86 11.91
CA LEU A 232 -27.15 -20.84 12.87
C LEU A 232 -26.65 -19.41 13.12
N GLU A 233 -26.62 -19.01 14.38
CA GLU A 233 -26.11 -17.72 14.83
C GLU A 233 -24.73 -17.85 15.51
N VAL A 234 -24.47 -18.97 16.18
CA VAL A 234 -23.26 -19.22 16.97
C VAL A 234 -22.64 -20.58 16.65
N LEU A 235 -21.39 -20.58 16.19
CA LEU A 235 -20.59 -21.78 15.97
C LEU A 235 -19.31 -21.76 16.83
N LYS A 236 -19.13 -22.79 17.66
CA LYS A 236 -17.96 -22.93 18.55
C LYS A 236 -17.08 -24.10 18.15
N LEU A 237 -15.93 -23.81 17.55
CA LEU A 237 -14.91 -24.76 17.08
C LEU A 237 -13.56 -24.61 17.81
N GLN A 238 -13.46 -23.76 18.83
CA GLN A 238 -12.23 -23.47 19.56
C GLN A 238 -11.67 -24.68 20.33
N ARG A 239 -10.36 -24.71 20.58
CA ARG A 239 -9.64 -25.83 21.24
C ARG A 239 -9.83 -27.16 20.48
N ASN A 240 -9.68 -27.15 19.17
CA ASN A 240 -9.60 -28.35 18.34
C ASN A 240 -8.13 -28.54 17.88
N SER A 241 -7.89 -29.08 16.69
CA SER A 241 -6.58 -29.13 16.05
C SER A 241 -6.67 -28.72 14.59
N ILE A 242 -7.56 -27.75 14.29
CA ILE A 242 -7.89 -27.35 12.92
C ILE A 242 -6.70 -26.62 12.33
N SER A 243 -6.02 -27.25 11.38
CA SER A 243 -4.91 -26.66 10.62
C SER A 243 -5.32 -26.15 9.24
N LYS A 244 -6.48 -26.59 8.73
CA LYS A 244 -7.02 -26.19 7.43
C LYS A 244 -8.53 -25.95 7.48
N LEU A 245 -8.94 -24.82 6.90
CA LEU A 245 -10.30 -24.57 6.42
C LEU A 245 -10.23 -24.61 4.89
N THR A 246 -11.11 -25.35 4.22
CA THR A 246 -11.20 -25.30 2.76
C THR A 246 -12.16 -24.20 2.30
N ASP A 247 -12.15 -23.91 1.01
CA ASP A 247 -13.12 -22.99 0.42
C ASP A 247 -14.56 -23.48 0.65
N GLY A 248 -15.47 -22.57 0.99
CA GLY A 248 -16.85 -22.89 1.32
C GLY A 248 -17.06 -23.69 2.61
N ALA A 249 -16.06 -23.76 3.52
CA ALA A 249 -16.17 -24.46 4.80
C ALA A 249 -17.37 -24.02 5.65
N PHE A 250 -17.73 -22.74 5.58
CA PHE A 250 -18.87 -22.13 6.30
C PHE A 250 -19.97 -21.63 5.35
N TRP A 251 -20.08 -22.20 4.15
CA TRP A 251 -21.17 -21.88 3.23
C TRP A 251 -22.54 -22.24 3.83
N ASP A 252 -23.61 -21.59 3.34
CA ASP A 252 -24.99 -21.64 3.87
C ASP A 252 -25.21 -20.96 5.24
N LEU A 253 -24.14 -20.60 5.97
CA LEU A 253 -24.23 -19.97 7.31
C LEU A 253 -24.50 -18.45 7.26
N ALA A 254 -25.37 -17.99 6.37
CA ALA A 254 -25.60 -16.57 6.07
C ALA A 254 -26.17 -15.74 7.25
N LYS A 255 -26.72 -16.39 8.28
CA LYS A 255 -27.20 -15.73 9.53
C LYS A 255 -26.18 -15.75 10.67
N MET A 256 -25.03 -16.40 10.52
CA MET A 256 -24.06 -16.56 11.62
C MET A 256 -23.52 -15.20 12.08
N LYS A 257 -23.57 -14.97 13.39
CA LYS A 257 -23.13 -13.74 14.07
C LYS A 257 -21.80 -13.94 14.79
N VAL A 258 -21.55 -15.13 15.34
CA VAL A 258 -20.37 -15.43 16.17
C VAL A 258 -19.70 -16.73 15.72
N LEU A 259 -18.40 -16.65 15.41
CA LEU A 259 -17.56 -17.79 15.08
C LEU A 259 -16.33 -17.83 15.98
N HIS A 260 -16.20 -18.92 16.76
CA HIS A 260 -15.01 -19.19 17.56
C HIS A 260 -14.13 -20.27 16.92
N LEU A 261 -12.90 -19.89 16.58
CA LEU A 261 -11.83 -20.74 16.03
C LEU A 261 -10.55 -20.65 16.88
N ASP A 262 -10.62 -20.10 18.09
CA ASP A 262 -9.46 -19.94 18.99
C ASP A 262 -8.78 -21.26 19.35
N TYR A 263 -7.52 -21.25 19.77
CA TYR A 263 -6.78 -22.45 20.19
C TYR A 263 -6.86 -23.57 19.14
N ASN A 264 -6.43 -23.27 17.92
CA ASN A 264 -6.34 -24.21 16.80
C ASN A 264 -4.92 -24.12 16.18
N SER A 265 -4.75 -24.53 14.93
CA SER A 265 -3.44 -24.59 14.26
C SER A 265 -3.48 -23.92 12.89
N LEU A 266 -4.36 -22.92 12.71
CA LEU A 266 -4.51 -22.16 11.47
C LEU A 266 -3.27 -21.30 11.23
N THR A 267 -2.68 -21.39 10.04
CA THR A 267 -1.54 -20.55 9.60
C THR A 267 -1.95 -19.33 8.78
N GLU A 268 -3.16 -19.34 8.24
CA GLU A 268 -3.76 -18.24 7.49
C GLU A 268 -5.30 -18.35 7.46
N VAL A 269 -5.95 -17.27 7.03
CA VAL A 269 -7.37 -17.22 6.67
C VAL A 269 -7.48 -16.50 5.32
N ASN A 270 -8.42 -16.91 4.46
CA ASN A 270 -8.51 -16.46 3.07
C ASN A 270 -9.99 -16.24 2.65
N SER A 271 -10.22 -15.65 1.48
CA SER A 271 -11.59 -15.31 1.03
C SER A 271 -12.48 -16.53 0.77
N GLY A 272 -11.90 -17.65 0.33
CA GLY A 272 -12.63 -18.90 0.08
C GLY A 272 -13.17 -19.53 1.37
N SER A 273 -12.36 -19.59 2.44
CA SER A 273 -12.76 -20.23 3.70
C SER A 273 -13.83 -19.45 4.49
N LEU A 274 -13.87 -18.12 4.38
CA LEU A 274 -14.92 -17.27 4.97
C LEU A 274 -16.09 -16.98 4.01
N TYR A 275 -16.18 -17.68 2.87
CA TYR A 275 -17.22 -17.44 1.87
C TYR A 275 -18.64 -17.70 2.42
N GLY A 276 -19.52 -16.70 2.27
CA GLY A 276 -20.93 -16.75 2.68
C GLY A 276 -21.27 -16.09 4.03
N LEU A 277 -20.27 -15.62 4.80
CA LEU A 277 -20.46 -15.13 6.18
C LEU A 277 -20.97 -13.68 6.31
N THR A 278 -21.98 -13.32 5.51
CA THR A 278 -22.47 -11.95 5.29
C THR A 278 -23.13 -11.25 6.50
N SER A 279 -23.30 -11.96 7.62
CA SER A 279 -23.89 -11.44 8.86
C SER A 279 -22.94 -11.52 10.07
N LEU A 280 -21.69 -11.95 9.88
CA LEU A 280 -20.74 -12.20 10.96
C LEU A 280 -20.37 -10.89 11.68
N GLN A 281 -20.49 -10.89 13.01
CA GLN A 281 -20.23 -9.74 13.89
C GLN A 281 -19.03 -9.96 14.81
N GLN A 282 -18.73 -11.20 15.21
CA GLN A 282 -17.58 -11.52 16.04
C GLN A 282 -16.83 -12.74 15.47
N LEU A 283 -15.51 -12.58 15.29
CA LEU A 283 -14.62 -13.62 14.80
C LEU A 283 -13.42 -13.73 15.73
N PHE A 284 -13.33 -14.88 16.40
CA PHE A 284 -12.31 -15.16 17.38
C PHE A 284 -11.33 -16.21 16.83
N LEU A 285 -10.09 -15.78 16.56
CA LEU A 285 -9.01 -16.54 15.94
C LEU A 285 -7.75 -16.59 16.84
N SER A 286 -7.91 -16.30 18.14
CA SER A 286 -6.76 -16.16 19.04
C SER A 286 -6.10 -17.51 19.33
N ASN A 287 -4.82 -17.52 19.72
CA ASN A 287 -4.07 -18.76 19.99
C ASN A 287 -4.07 -19.69 18.76
N ASN A 288 -3.66 -19.16 17.62
CA ASN A 288 -3.43 -19.91 16.37
C ASN A 288 -1.97 -19.67 15.91
N SER A 289 -1.65 -19.94 14.65
CA SER A 289 -0.31 -19.72 14.07
C SER A 289 -0.36 -18.78 12.87
N ILE A 290 -1.33 -17.86 12.84
CA ILE A 290 -1.60 -16.98 11.70
C ILE A 290 -0.41 -16.02 11.52
N ALA A 291 0.25 -16.09 10.38
CA ALA A 291 1.48 -15.32 10.11
C ALA A 291 1.25 -14.04 9.28
N ARG A 292 0.10 -13.94 8.59
CA ARG A 292 -0.26 -12.83 7.69
C ARG A 292 -1.75 -12.53 7.71
N ILE A 293 -2.11 -11.28 7.42
CA ILE A 293 -3.50 -10.86 7.14
C ILE A 293 -3.67 -10.73 5.62
N ASN A 294 -4.63 -11.45 5.05
CA ASN A 294 -4.92 -11.41 3.62
C ASN A 294 -6.11 -10.46 3.35
N ALA A 295 -5.90 -9.43 2.53
CA ALA A 295 -6.87 -8.35 2.32
C ALA A 295 -8.20 -8.81 1.69
N ASP A 296 -8.17 -9.85 0.86
CA ASP A 296 -9.34 -10.47 0.24
C ASP A 296 -10.21 -11.24 1.26
N GLY A 297 -9.59 -11.80 2.31
CA GLY A 297 -10.22 -12.67 3.30
C GLY A 297 -11.47 -12.08 3.95
N TRP A 298 -11.46 -10.76 4.15
CA TRP A 298 -12.51 -10.02 4.84
C TRP A 298 -13.70 -9.63 3.95
N LYS A 299 -13.61 -9.84 2.62
CA LYS A 299 -14.60 -9.38 1.62
C LYS A 299 -16.04 -9.85 1.90
N PHE A 300 -16.20 -11.02 2.53
CA PHE A 300 -17.51 -11.61 2.84
C PHE A 300 -18.02 -11.30 4.26
N CYS A 301 -17.20 -10.67 5.11
CA CYS A 301 -17.45 -10.45 6.54
C CYS A 301 -17.57 -8.95 6.90
N GLN A 302 -18.08 -8.11 6.00
CA GLN A 302 -18.00 -6.64 6.13
C GLN A 302 -18.71 -6.05 7.37
N LYS A 303 -19.67 -6.79 7.96
CA LYS A 303 -20.40 -6.40 9.19
C LYS A 303 -19.67 -6.75 10.50
N LEU A 304 -18.43 -7.20 10.42
CA LEU A 304 -17.64 -7.64 11.57
C LEU A 304 -17.40 -6.46 12.52
N ARG A 305 -17.73 -6.64 13.81
CA ARG A 305 -17.60 -5.65 14.88
C ARG A 305 -16.45 -5.96 15.84
N GLU A 306 -16.12 -7.24 16.03
CA GLU A 306 -14.96 -7.67 16.80
C GLU A 306 -14.13 -8.71 16.03
N LEU A 307 -12.84 -8.43 15.88
CA LEU A 307 -11.84 -9.34 15.34
C LEU A 307 -10.75 -9.57 16.39
N ASN A 308 -10.59 -10.80 16.84
CA ASN A 308 -9.54 -11.20 17.78
C ASN A 308 -8.51 -12.09 17.09
N LEU A 309 -7.34 -11.53 16.83
CA LEU A 309 -6.15 -12.18 16.26
C LEU A 309 -4.98 -12.21 17.28
N SER A 310 -5.25 -11.94 18.57
CA SER A 310 -4.21 -11.99 19.61
C SER A 310 -3.63 -13.41 19.78
N TYR A 311 -2.40 -13.56 20.29
CA TYR A 311 -1.70 -14.85 20.40
C TYR A 311 -1.61 -15.57 19.04
N ASN A 312 -0.94 -14.94 18.08
CA ASN A 312 -0.65 -15.47 16.74
C ASN A 312 0.80 -15.13 16.35
N ASN A 313 1.18 -15.32 15.08
CA ASN A 313 2.54 -15.13 14.57
C ASN A 313 2.62 -13.95 13.56
N LEU A 314 1.75 -12.95 13.69
CA LEU A 314 1.76 -11.77 12.82
C LEU A 314 3.03 -10.95 13.05
N THR A 315 3.68 -10.51 11.96
CA THR A 315 4.95 -9.76 12.01
C THR A 315 4.86 -8.33 11.47
N ARG A 316 3.84 -8.05 10.65
CA ARG A 316 3.60 -6.76 9.99
C ARG A 316 2.11 -6.50 9.80
N LEU A 317 1.73 -5.24 9.65
CA LEU A 317 0.41 -4.80 9.18
C LEU A 317 0.59 -3.91 7.95
N ASP A 318 -0.05 -4.28 6.84
CA ASP A 318 0.13 -3.65 5.52
C ASP A 318 -1.07 -2.78 5.10
N GLU A 319 -0.83 -1.79 4.23
CA GLU A 319 -1.88 -0.88 3.75
C GLU A 319 -3.00 -1.65 3.05
N GLY A 320 -4.25 -1.30 3.36
CA GLY A 320 -5.43 -1.95 2.78
C GLY A 320 -5.79 -3.31 3.39
N SER A 321 -4.90 -3.94 4.16
CA SER A 321 -5.08 -5.32 4.67
C SER A 321 -6.35 -5.55 5.52
N LEU A 322 -6.92 -4.48 6.09
CA LEU A 322 -8.16 -4.48 6.86
C LEU A 322 -9.22 -3.49 6.33
N ALA A 323 -8.97 -2.79 5.22
CA ALA A 323 -9.72 -1.60 4.82
C ALA A 323 -11.21 -1.82 4.49
N VAL A 324 -11.63 -3.06 4.21
CA VAL A 324 -13.04 -3.42 3.95
C VAL A 324 -13.87 -3.63 5.23
N LEU A 325 -13.25 -3.64 6.41
CA LEU A 325 -13.91 -3.85 7.70
C LEU A 325 -14.38 -2.52 8.33
N GLY A 326 -15.15 -1.73 7.57
CA GLY A 326 -15.57 -0.39 7.99
C GLY A 326 -16.40 -0.34 9.27
N ASP A 327 -17.16 -1.40 9.56
CA ASP A 327 -18.02 -1.56 10.75
C ASP A 327 -17.26 -2.05 12.00
N LEU A 328 -15.94 -2.32 11.92
CA LEU A 328 -15.16 -2.91 13.00
C LEU A 328 -15.03 -1.95 14.19
N HIS A 329 -15.45 -2.39 15.38
CA HIS A 329 -15.42 -1.61 16.63
C HIS A 329 -14.24 -1.99 17.53
N THR A 330 -13.86 -3.28 17.55
CA THR A 330 -12.76 -3.82 18.36
C THR A 330 -11.83 -4.66 17.50
N LEU A 331 -10.53 -4.35 17.55
CA LEU A 331 -9.46 -5.11 16.90
C LEU A 331 -8.41 -5.49 17.94
N ARG A 332 -8.21 -6.80 18.13
CA ARG A 332 -7.21 -7.34 19.07
C ARG A 332 -6.10 -8.05 18.31
N LEU A 333 -4.87 -7.61 18.52
CA LEU A 333 -3.65 -8.04 17.85
C LEU A 333 -2.50 -8.26 18.86
N GLY A 334 -2.80 -8.26 20.16
CA GLY A 334 -1.80 -8.39 21.22
C GLY A 334 -1.16 -9.78 21.27
N HIS A 335 0.04 -9.91 21.84
CA HIS A 335 0.81 -11.16 21.84
C HIS A 335 1.03 -11.72 20.42
N ASN A 336 1.61 -10.89 19.55
CA ASN A 336 2.13 -11.25 18.24
C ASN A 336 3.59 -10.74 18.15
N SER A 337 4.23 -10.83 16.99
CA SER A 337 5.57 -10.27 16.74
C SER A 337 5.53 -9.08 15.78
N ILE A 338 4.47 -8.27 15.86
CA ILE A 338 4.27 -7.12 14.97
C ILE A 338 5.34 -6.08 15.29
N SER A 339 6.35 -5.99 14.43
CA SER A 339 7.43 -5.01 14.52
C SER A 339 7.23 -3.84 13.55
N HIS A 340 6.41 -4.04 12.51
CA HIS A 340 6.13 -3.03 11.49
C HIS A 340 4.63 -2.80 11.29
N ILE A 341 4.23 -1.53 11.18
CA ILE A 341 2.91 -1.09 10.76
C ILE A 341 3.12 -0.04 9.68
N THR A 342 2.57 -0.27 8.49
CA THR A 342 2.69 0.69 7.37
C THR A 342 1.87 1.94 7.62
N GLU A 343 2.23 3.04 6.96
CA GLU A 343 1.39 4.24 6.89
C GLU A 343 0.02 3.86 6.28
N GLY A 344 -1.08 4.23 6.95
CA GLY A 344 -2.43 3.85 6.49
C GLY A 344 -2.82 2.36 6.65
N ALA A 345 -2.09 1.54 7.42
CA ALA A 345 -2.48 0.14 7.68
C ALA A 345 -3.92 -0.03 8.20
N PHE A 346 -4.40 0.96 8.98
CA PHE A 346 -5.76 0.99 9.54
C PHE A 346 -6.75 1.87 8.74
N ARG A 347 -6.34 2.42 7.58
CA ARG A 347 -7.18 3.27 6.73
C ARG A 347 -8.44 2.51 6.31
N GLY A 348 -9.60 3.07 6.65
CA GLY A 348 -10.92 2.48 6.37
C GLY A 348 -11.66 1.97 7.60
N LEU A 349 -10.97 1.73 8.73
CA LEU A 349 -11.56 1.26 10.00
C LEU A 349 -12.29 2.38 10.77
N LYS A 350 -13.20 3.10 10.09
CA LYS A 350 -13.85 4.33 10.58
C LYS A 350 -14.67 4.14 11.85
N ALA A 351 -15.18 2.93 12.12
CA ALA A 351 -15.95 2.63 13.33
C ALA A 351 -15.10 2.17 14.53
N LEU A 352 -13.77 2.05 14.38
CA LEU A 352 -12.91 1.42 15.38
C LEU A 352 -12.82 2.25 16.66
N ARG A 353 -13.04 1.61 17.81
CA ARG A 353 -13.05 2.25 19.13
C ARG A 353 -11.98 1.69 20.07
N ASN A 354 -11.68 0.40 19.97
CA ASN A 354 -10.67 -0.29 20.79
C ASN A 354 -9.65 -1.00 19.90
N LEU A 355 -8.38 -0.63 20.04
CA LEU A 355 -7.24 -1.24 19.34
C LEU A 355 -6.23 -1.75 20.37
N GLU A 356 -6.03 -3.08 20.40
CA GLU A 356 -5.17 -3.76 21.36
C GLU A 356 -3.94 -4.34 20.65
N LEU A 357 -2.76 -3.73 20.87
CA LEU A 357 -1.48 -4.06 20.25
C LEU A 357 -0.40 -4.44 21.30
N ASP A 358 -0.83 -4.83 22.49
CA ASP A 358 0.05 -5.16 23.63
C ASP A 358 0.97 -6.35 23.33
N HIS A 359 2.13 -6.43 23.98
CA HIS A 359 3.10 -7.52 23.86
C HIS A 359 3.43 -7.86 22.40
N ASN A 360 3.90 -6.86 21.66
CA ASN A 360 4.41 -6.96 20.31
C ASN A 360 5.85 -6.38 20.24
N ASP A 361 6.42 -6.33 19.03
CA ASP A 361 7.78 -5.83 18.77
C ASP A 361 7.80 -4.37 18.25
N ILE A 362 6.72 -3.61 18.49
CA ILE A 362 6.53 -2.25 17.95
C ILE A 362 7.57 -1.30 18.56
N SER A 363 8.30 -0.60 17.69
CA SER A 363 9.31 0.41 18.06
C SER A 363 9.31 1.58 17.06
N GLY A 364 9.90 1.40 15.88
CA GLY A 364 10.04 2.44 14.84
C GLY A 364 8.73 3.08 14.34
N THR A 365 7.59 2.41 14.53
CA THR A 365 6.25 2.96 14.29
C THR A 365 5.97 4.19 15.16
N ILE A 366 6.46 4.20 16.41
CA ILE A 366 6.21 5.27 17.40
C ILE A 366 7.39 6.25 17.48
N GLU A 367 8.59 5.80 17.08
CA GLU A 367 9.83 6.59 17.15
C GLU A 367 10.07 7.49 15.92
N ASP A 368 9.57 7.14 14.73
CA ASP A 368 9.80 7.87 13.46
C ASP A 368 8.57 7.99 12.55
N THR A 369 7.63 7.05 12.63
CA THR A 369 6.61 6.90 11.59
C THR A 369 5.45 7.89 11.76
N ASN A 370 5.17 8.67 10.71
CA ASN A 370 3.97 9.49 10.62
C ASN A 370 2.80 8.65 10.11
N GLY A 371 1.58 8.91 10.58
CA GLY A 371 0.37 8.41 9.92
C GLY A 371 0.08 6.90 10.02
N ALA A 372 0.81 6.14 10.82
CA ALA A 372 0.53 4.71 11.06
C ALA A 372 -0.91 4.48 11.58
N PHE A 373 -1.40 5.39 12.43
CA PHE A 373 -2.78 5.40 12.96
C PHE A 373 -3.73 6.35 12.20
N SER A 374 -3.38 6.80 10.98
CA SER A 374 -4.23 7.73 10.23
C SER A 374 -5.55 7.07 9.77
N GLY A 375 -6.66 7.80 9.89
CA GLY A 375 -8.01 7.31 9.57
C GLY A 375 -8.67 6.52 10.69
N LEU A 376 -8.14 6.56 11.92
CA LEU A 376 -8.74 6.00 13.14
C LEU A 376 -9.55 7.06 13.91
N ASP A 377 -10.32 7.85 13.16
CA ASP A 377 -11.00 9.08 13.59
C ASP A 377 -12.08 8.89 14.68
N SER A 378 -12.40 7.64 15.04
CA SER A 378 -13.35 7.25 16.11
C SER A 378 -12.67 6.57 17.31
N LEU A 379 -11.34 6.42 17.33
CA LEU A 379 -10.67 5.58 18.32
C LEU A 379 -10.77 6.20 19.72
N ASN A 380 -11.15 5.37 20.69
CA ASN A 380 -11.34 5.75 22.09
C ASN A 380 -10.23 5.17 22.98
N LYS A 381 -9.85 3.91 22.75
CA LYS A 381 -8.81 3.18 23.48
C LYS A 381 -7.74 2.62 22.53
N LEU A 382 -6.48 2.94 22.83
CA LEU A 382 -5.29 2.35 22.22
C LEU A 382 -4.38 1.81 23.34
N THR A 383 -3.94 0.57 23.21
CA THR A 383 -3.01 -0.04 24.16
C THR A 383 -1.84 -0.70 23.43
N LEU A 384 -0.63 -0.31 23.84
CA LEU A 384 0.68 -0.64 23.27
C LEU A 384 1.62 -1.15 24.39
N PHE A 385 1.06 -1.79 25.43
CA PHE A 385 1.80 -2.26 26.60
C PHE A 385 2.85 -3.31 26.20
N GLY A 386 3.95 -3.46 26.93
CA GLY A 386 4.91 -4.57 26.73
C GLY A 386 5.63 -4.58 25.37
N ASN A 387 5.68 -3.43 24.69
CA ASN A 387 6.27 -3.28 23.36
C ASN A 387 7.77 -2.93 23.45
N LYS A 388 8.36 -2.38 22.39
CA LYS A 388 9.80 -2.10 22.27
C LYS A 388 10.09 -0.61 22.04
N ILE A 389 9.14 0.25 22.42
CA ILE A 389 9.18 1.71 22.17
C ILE A 389 10.23 2.36 23.08
N LYS A 390 11.28 2.94 22.49
CA LYS A 390 12.33 3.69 23.20
C LYS A 390 12.11 5.20 23.19
N SER A 391 11.33 5.73 22.26
CA SER A 391 10.94 7.14 22.27
C SER A 391 9.63 7.40 21.52
N VAL A 392 8.99 8.54 21.81
CA VAL A 392 7.72 8.95 21.20
C VAL A 392 7.94 10.22 20.38
N ALA A 393 7.69 10.14 19.08
CA ALA A 393 7.75 11.28 18.17
C ALA A 393 6.51 12.20 18.28
N LYS A 394 6.68 13.50 18.02
CA LYS A 394 5.64 14.54 18.05
C LYS A 394 4.41 14.24 17.18
N LYS A 395 4.55 13.36 16.18
CA LYS A 395 3.52 12.97 15.21
C LYS A 395 3.08 11.50 15.31
N ALA A 396 3.60 10.72 16.26
CA ALA A 396 3.33 9.28 16.37
C ALA A 396 1.82 8.96 16.51
N PHE A 397 1.08 9.82 17.22
CA PHE A 397 -0.36 9.68 17.47
C PHE A 397 -1.22 10.66 16.63
N SER A 398 -0.76 11.03 15.43
CA SER A 398 -1.53 11.86 14.49
C SER A 398 -2.71 11.07 13.91
N GLY A 399 -3.93 11.63 13.95
CA GLY A 399 -5.15 10.92 13.56
C GLY A 399 -5.88 10.21 14.71
N LEU A 400 -5.51 10.51 15.97
CA LEU A 400 -6.12 9.96 17.19
C LEU A 400 -6.75 11.07 18.06
N GLU A 401 -7.29 12.13 17.45
CA GLU A 401 -7.84 13.30 18.13
C GLU A 401 -8.95 12.97 19.15
N THR A 402 -9.70 11.88 18.95
CA THR A 402 -10.79 11.41 19.83
C THR A 402 -10.35 10.59 21.03
N LEU A 403 -9.07 10.20 21.12
CA LEU A 403 -8.61 9.18 22.05
C LEU A 403 -8.79 9.59 23.52
N GLU A 404 -9.35 8.68 24.31
CA GLU A 404 -9.62 8.88 25.75
C GLU A 404 -8.69 8.04 26.64
N HIS A 405 -8.23 6.87 26.15
CA HIS A 405 -7.35 5.98 26.90
C HIS A 405 -6.14 5.56 26.05
N LEU A 406 -4.94 5.89 26.52
CA LEU A 406 -3.66 5.48 25.94
C LEU A 406 -2.82 4.73 26.96
N ASN A 407 -2.36 3.52 26.61
CA ASN A 407 -1.47 2.73 27.44
C ASN A 407 -0.12 2.50 26.75
N LEU A 408 0.94 3.02 27.38
CA LEU A 408 2.35 2.90 27.01
C LEU A 408 3.17 2.26 28.14
N GLY A 409 2.52 1.55 29.09
CA GLY A 409 3.21 0.83 30.16
C GLY A 409 4.12 -0.28 29.64
N ASP A 410 5.08 -0.71 30.46
CA ASP A 410 6.07 -1.76 30.13
C ASP A 410 6.75 -1.52 28.76
N ASN A 411 7.14 -0.27 28.52
CA ASN A 411 8.00 0.12 27.41
C ASN A 411 9.16 0.93 28.00
N ALA A 412 10.39 0.62 27.59
CA ALA A 412 11.60 1.32 28.05
C ALA A 412 11.76 2.71 27.39
N ILE A 413 10.74 3.56 27.55
CA ILE A 413 10.67 4.89 26.95
C ILE A 413 11.69 5.80 27.62
N ARG A 414 12.54 6.40 26.79
CA ARG A 414 13.66 7.26 27.20
C ARG A 414 13.41 8.73 26.91
N SER A 415 12.66 9.05 25.87
CA SER A 415 12.35 10.44 25.47
C SER A 415 10.98 10.55 24.80
N ILE A 416 10.25 11.62 25.11
CA ILE A 416 8.93 11.94 24.52
C ILE A 416 9.04 13.38 24.02
N GLN A 417 8.90 13.59 22.71
CA GLN A 417 9.04 14.92 22.12
C GLN A 417 7.95 15.89 22.62
N PRO A 418 8.27 17.19 22.79
CA PRO A 418 7.27 18.23 23.04
C PRO A 418 6.07 18.14 22.08
N ASP A 419 4.87 18.37 22.61
CA ASP A 419 3.58 18.27 21.91
C ASP A 419 3.17 16.88 21.38
N ALA A 420 3.89 15.79 21.68
CA ALA A 420 3.52 14.44 21.20
C ALA A 420 2.09 13.99 21.58
N PHE A 421 1.51 14.58 22.63
CA PHE A 421 0.14 14.32 23.09
C PHE A 421 -0.84 15.46 22.76
N SER A 422 -0.39 16.55 22.11
CA SER A 422 -1.16 17.79 21.89
C SER A 422 -2.46 17.62 21.09
N LYS A 423 -2.53 16.59 20.24
CA LYS A 423 -3.71 16.27 19.42
C LYS A 423 -4.81 15.55 20.19
N MET A 424 -4.45 14.75 21.20
CA MET A 424 -5.37 13.92 21.97
C MET A 424 -6.08 14.76 23.05
N LYS A 425 -6.94 15.68 22.62
CA LYS A 425 -7.61 16.65 23.51
C LYS A 425 -8.49 15.98 24.56
N ASN A 426 -9.07 14.83 24.20
CA ASN A 426 -10.03 14.07 24.99
C ASN A 426 -9.39 13.07 25.98
N LEU A 427 -8.06 13.02 26.08
CA LEU A 427 -7.34 11.99 26.83
C LEU A 427 -7.65 12.06 28.34
N LYS A 428 -8.31 11.01 28.85
CA LYS A 428 -8.72 10.81 30.27
C LYS A 428 -7.78 9.88 31.03
N THR A 429 -7.03 9.03 30.33
CA THR A 429 -6.08 8.11 30.96
C THR A 429 -4.85 7.93 30.09
N LEU A 430 -3.68 8.15 30.69
CA LEU A 430 -2.38 7.90 30.10
C LEU A 430 -1.59 7.01 31.06
N LEU A 431 -1.36 5.75 30.68
CA LEU A 431 -0.50 4.85 31.46
C LEU A 431 0.91 4.90 30.87
N ILE A 432 1.89 5.23 31.70
CA ILE A 432 3.32 5.19 31.36
C ILE A 432 4.04 4.51 32.53
N GLN A 433 4.85 3.50 32.23
CA GLN A 433 5.71 2.84 33.20
C GLN A 433 7.08 2.64 32.56
N SER A 434 8.05 3.47 32.95
CA SER A 434 9.44 3.43 32.49
C SER A 434 10.38 4.02 33.54
N ASP A 435 11.48 3.31 33.80
CA ASP A 435 12.60 3.75 34.62
C ASP A 435 13.73 4.42 33.81
N SER A 436 13.56 4.47 32.50
CA SER A 436 14.64 4.65 31.53
C SER A 436 14.74 6.08 30.97
N PHE A 437 14.08 7.07 31.59
CA PHE A 437 13.94 8.43 31.04
C PHE A 437 15.25 9.23 31.03
N LEU A 438 15.45 9.97 29.95
CA LEU A 438 16.35 11.12 29.83
C LEU A 438 15.64 12.35 30.38
N CYS A 439 15.97 12.76 31.60
CA CYS A 439 15.46 13.98 32.24
C CYS A 439 16.29 15.19 31.82
N ASP A 440 16.36 15.40 30.51
CA ASP A 440 16.97 16.56 29.86
C ASP A 440 15.91 17.63 29.52
N CYS A 441 16.34 18.75 28.92
CA CYS A 441 15.43 19.84 28.54
C CYS A 441 14.32 19.45 27.54
N GLN A 442 14.42 18.32 26.83
CA GLN A 442 13.36 17.81 25.96
C GLN A 442 12.23 17.13 26.74
N LEU A 443 12.47 16.72 27.99
CA LEU A 443 11.46 16.11 28.86
C LEU A 443 10.82 17.12 29.85
N HIS A 444 11.43 18.29 30.07
CA HIS A 444 10.98 19.33 31.01
C HIS A 444 9.47 19.63 30.99
N TRP A 445 8.85 19.63 29.80
CA TRP A 445 7.42 19.95 29.64
C TRP A 445 6.47 18.87 30.19
N LEU A 446 6.92 17.63 30.34
CA LEU A 446 6.06 16.47 30.57
C LEU A 446 5.44 16.43 31.99
N PRO A 447 6.16 16.70 33.10
CA PRO A 447 5.58 16.70 34.44
C PRO A 447 4.46 17.74 34.58
N ASP A 448 4.72 18.98 34.16
CA ASP A 448 3.74 20.09 34.20
C ASP A 448 2.52 19.81 33.33
N TRP A 449 2.72 19.24 32.13
CA TRP A 449 1.63 18.84 31.25
C TRP A 449 0.76 17.72 31.86
N LEU A 450 1.38 16.71 32.48
CA LEU A 450 0.66 15.63 33.16
C LEU A 450 -0.16 16.14 34.35
N LEU A 451 0.43 16.99 35.18
CA LEU A 451 -0.21 17.59 36.36
C LEU A 451 -1.38 18.52 35.96
N SER A 452 -1.18 19.40 34.97
CA SER A 452 -2.24 20.29 34.46
C SER A 452 -3.40 19.55 33.79
N ARG A 453 -3.21 18.28 33.41
CA ARG A 453 -4.25 17.38 32.87
C ARG A 453 -4.82 16.39 33.88
N GLY A 454 -4.28 16.30 35.10
CA GLY A 454 -4.70 15.31 36.10
C GLY A 454 -4.31 13.86 35.75
N LEU A 455 -3.38 13.65 34.81
CA LEU A 455 -3.01 12.34 34.26
C LEU A 455 -1.93 11.61 35.07
N GLN A 456 -1.33 12.25 36.07
CA GLN A 456 -0.21 11.70 36.84
C GLN A 456 -0.52 10.39 37.60
N ALA A 457 -1.80 10.11 37.90
CA ALA A 457 -2.21 9.00 38.76
C ALA A 457 -1.87 7.59 38.21
N ALA A 458 -1.60 7.46 36.90
CA ALA A 458 -1.22 6.21 36.25
C ALA A 458 0.17 6.27 35.57
N VAL A 459 0.99 7.26 35.94
CA VAL A 459 2.34 7.45 35.39
C VAL A 459 3.39 7.15 36.45
N ASN A 460 4.09 6.02 36.28
CA ASN A 460 5.31 5.70 37.02
C ASN A 460 6.53 5.96 36.12
N ALA A 461 7.10 7.15 36.25
CA ALA A 461 8.22 7.61 35.45
C ALA A 461 9.37 8.08 36.36
N THR A 462 10.53 7.46 36.22
CA THR A 462 11.78 7.86 36.89
C THR A 462 12.91 8.09 35.89
N CYS A 463 13.84 8.97 36.25
CA CYS A 463 14.99 9.32 35.43
C CYS A 463 16.07 8.21 35.49
N ALA A 464 16.61 7.82 34.35
CA ALA A 464 17.87 7.06 34.27
C ALA A 464 19.09 7.98 34.06
N HIS A 465 18.87 9.16 33.48
CA HIS A 465 19.90 10.15 33.16
C HIS A 465 19.34 11.58 33.31
N PRO A 466 20.14 12.61 33.66
CA PRO A 466 21.54 12.55 34.11
C PRO A 466 21.71 11.73 35.40
N GLU A 467 22.94 11.25 35.66
CA GLU A 467 23.26 10.47 36.88
C GLU A 467 22.88 11.23 38.17
N SER A 468 22.86 12.57 38.14
CA SER A 468 22.42 13.44 39.24
C SER A 468 20.92 13.39 39.56
N LEU A 469 20.07 12.91 38.64
CA LEU A 469 18.61 12.72 38.83
C LEU A 469 18.21 11.23 38.87
N LYS A 470 19.18 10.32 38.80
CA LYS A 470 18.94 8.88 38.57
C LYS A 470 18.14 8.24 39.71
N GLY A 471 17.06 7.56 39.34
CA GLY A 471 16.08 6.98 40.26
C GLY A 471 15.05 7.96 40.83
N THR A 472 15.21 9.27 40.64
CA THR A 472 14.23 10.29 41.03
C THR A 472 13.01 10.23 40.11
N SER A 473 11.80 10.46 40.65
CA SER A 473 10.59 10.58 39.82
C SER A 473 10.58 11.90 39.04
N ILE A 474 10.05 11.89 37.82
CA ILE A 474 9.95 13.11 37.00
C ILE A 474 9.10 14.22 37.65
N PHE A 475 8.22 13.88 38.60
CA PHE A 475 7.41 14.82 39.37
C PHE A 475 8.12 15.40 40.61
N GLN A 476 9.33 14.90 40.93
CA GLN A 476 10.14 15.30 42.08
C GLN A 476 11.43 16.01 41.66
N ALA A 477 11.88 15.83 40.42
CA ALA A 477 13.01 16.55 39.84
C ALA A 477 12.69 18.05 39.70
N PRO A 478 13.55 18.98 40.15
CA PRO A 478 13.32 20.41 39.95
C PRO A 478 13.34 20.80 38.46
N SER A 479 12.44 21.69 38.05
CA SER A 479 12.36 22.20 36.67
C SER A 479 13.71 22.70 36.14
N SER A 480 14.50 23.40 36.97
CA SER A 480 15.83 23.90 36.62
C SER A 480 16.92 22.82 36.44
N SER A 481 16.64 21.56 36.76
CA SER A 481 17.58 20.43 36.59
C SER A 481 17.45 19.73 35.23
N PHE A 482 16.40 20.00 34.45
CA PHE A 482 16.20 19.46 33.10
C PHE A 482 16.99 20.29 32.07
N VAL A 483 18.31 20.14 32.07
CA VAL A 483 19.23 20.82 31.14
C VAL A 483 19.58 19.96 29.92
N CYS A 484 20.14 20.56 28.86
CA CYS A 484 20.61 19.87 27.65
C CYS A 484 22.13 20.08 27.42
N ASP A 485 22.89 20.21 28.50
CA ASP A 485 24.34 20.44 28.46
C ASP A 485 25.13 19.19 28.01
N ASP A 486 24.46 18.03 27.97
CA ASP A 486 24.96 16.75 27.51
C ASP A 486 24.09 16.18 26.37
N LEU A 487 24.69 15.44 25.45
CA LEU A 487 24.03 14.83 24.26
C LEU A 487 24.13 13.29 24.30
N PRO A 488 23.51 12.62 25.30
CA PRO A 488 23.69 11.19 25.53
C PRO A 488 22.97 10.33 24.48
N LYS A 489 21.88 10.85 23.89
CA LYS A 489 21.17 10.23 22.77
C LYS A 489 21.81 10.68 21.43
N PRO A 490 21.99 9.79 20.43
CA PRO A 490 22.62 10.17 19.17
C PRO A 490 21.82 11.22 18.41
N GLN A 491 22.51 12.23 17.87
CA GLN A 491 21.94 13.26 17.00
C GLN A 491 22.58 13.19 15.61
N ILE A 492 21.77 13.14 14.55
CA ILE A 492 22.26 13.04 13.17
C ILE A 492 22.74 14.41 12.69
N THR A 493 24.04 14.50 12.40
CA THR A 493 24.72 15.71 11.90
C THR A 493 24.78 15.76 10.38
N VAL A 494 24.79 14.61 9.69
CA VAL A 494 24.70 14.51 8.23
C VAL A 494 23.58 13.56 7.82
N GLN A 495 22.65 14.07 7.01
CA GLN A 495 21.51 13.33 6.48
C GLN A 495 21.87 12.65 5.14
N PRO A 496 21.26 11.50 4.80
CA PRO A 496 21.40 10.89 3.48
C PRO A 496 20.68 11.73 2.42
N GLU A 497 21.33 11.93 1.28
CA GLU A 497 20.79 12.72 0.17
C GLU A 497 19.88 11.88 -0.74
N THR A 498 18.86 12.54 -1.33
CA THR A 498 18.03 11.93 -2.37
C THR A 498 18.80 11.90 -3.68
N THR A 499 18.99 10.71 -4.25
CA THR A 499 19.85 10.46 -5.42
C THR A 499 19.03 10.00 -6.61
N VAL A 500 19.32 10.56 -7.78
CA VAL A 500 18.91 10.01 -9.08
C VAL A 500 20.15 9.40 -9.73
N THR A 501 20.07 8.17 -10.22
CA THR A 501 21.24 7.42 -10.69
C THR A 501 20.95 6.63 -11.96
N VAL A 502 22.00 6.17 -12.65
CA VAL A 502 21.89 5.38 -13.88
C VAL A 502 21.94 3.88 -13.57
N LEU A 503 21.17 3.08 -14.29
CA LEU A 503 21.21 1.61 -14.20
C LEU A 503 22.66 1.10 -14.35
N GLY A 504 23.12 0.32 -13.38
CA GLY A 504 24.45 -0.27 -13.35
C GLY A 504 25.55 0.55 -12.68
N SER A 505 25.30 1.79 -12.23
CA SER A 505 26.31 2.55 -11.47
C SER A 505 26.37 2.19 -9.99
N ASP A 506 27.47 2.53 -9.32
CA ASP A 506 27.63 2.40 -7.87
C ASP A 506 27.14 3.67 -7.16
N VAL A 507 26.35 3.52 -6.09
CA VAL A 507 25.84 4.60 -5.24
C VAL A 507 26.29 4.41 -3.80
N ARG A 508 26.57 5.53 -3.12
CA ARG A 508 26.88 5.59 -1.68
C ARG A 508 25.89 6.52 -1.00
N LEU A 509 25.19 6.04 0.03
CA LEU A 509 24.35 6.87 0.89
C LEU A 509 25.04 7.04 2.24
N THR A 510 25.36 8.29 2.58
CA THR A 510 26.12 8.65 3.80
C THR A 510 25.17 9.14 4.90
N CYS A 511 25.46 8.81 6.14
CA CYS A 511 24.75 9.31 7.31
C CYS A 511 25.70 9.40 8.51
N THR A 512 25.72 10.53 9.21
CA THR A 512 26.64 10.79 10.33
C THR A 512 25.87 11.22 11.56
N ALA A 513 26.26 10.72 12.74
CA ALA A 513 25.69 11.14 14.02
C ALA A 513 26.75 11.35 15.09
N ALA A 514 26.44 12.25 16.02
CA ALA A 514 27.26 12.61 17.16
C ALA A 514 26.57 12.25 18.49
N SER A 515 27.37 11.93 19.51
CA SER A 515 26.95 11.85 20.91
C SER A 515 28.13 12.11 21.83
N SER A 516 27.89 12.74 22.98
CA SER A 516 28.86 12.85 24.08
C SER A 516 28.98 11.56 24.90
N SER A 517 28.08 10.60 24.69
CA SER A 517 28.08 9.33 25.41
C SER A 517 29.25 8.42 25.00
N SER A 518 29.86 7.77 25.98
CA SER A 518 30.76 6.62 25.77
C SER A 518 30.02 5.34 25.35
N SER A 519 28.68 5.34 25.31
CA SER A 519 27.88 4.21 24.84
C SER A 519 28.06 4.00 23.33
N PRO A 520 28.46 2.80 22.88
CA PRO A 520 28.74 2.55 21.46
C PRO A 520 27.47 2.74 20.62
N MET A 521 27.60 3.50 19.53
CA MET A 521 26.56 3.62 18.51
C MET A 521 26.56 2.39 17.61
N THR A 522 25.35 1.91 17.31
CA THR A 522 25.06 0.84 16.35
C THR A 522 24.29 1.43 15.17
N PHE A 523 24.57 0.94 13.98
CA PHE A 523 24.08 1.50 12.72
C PHE A 523 23.27 0.43 11.97
N ALA A 524 22.10 0.80 11.48
CA ALA A 524 21.33 -0.03 10.59
C ALA A 524 20.67 0.83 9.50
N TRP A 525 20.53 0.27 8.30
CA TRP A 525 19.83 0.92 7.20
C TRP A 525 18.51 0.18 6.92
N ARG A 526 17.48 0.94 6.54
CA ARG A 526 16.22 0.39 6.03
C ARG A 526 15.87 0.97 4.67
N LYS A 527 15.22 0.16 3.83
CA LYS A 527 14.65 0.54 2.53
C LYS A 527 13.13 0.32 2.59
N ASP A 528 12.36 1.36 2.28
CA ASP A 528 10.87 1.36 2.28
C ASP A 528 10.27 0.73 3.54
N GLN A 529 10.87 1.10 4.68
CA GLN A 529 10.59 0.65 6.05
C GLN A 529 11.19 -0.71 6.47
N GLU A 530 11.69 -1.55 5.55
CA GLU A 530 12.29 -2.86 5.85
C GLU A 530 13.80 -2.80 6.12
N LEU A 531 14.26 -3.51 7.16
CA LEU A 531 15.66 -3.47 7.63
C LEU A 531 16.61 -4.29 6.74
N LEU A 532 17.68 -3.67 6.24
CA LEU A 532 18.65 -4.30 5.34
C LEU A 532 19.67 -5.16 6.11
N ARG A 533 19.35 -6.45 6.27
CA ARG A 533 20.17 -7.41 7.05
C ARG A 533 21.51 -7.82 6.41
N GLN A 534 21.70 -7.56 5.11
CA GLN A 534 22.87 -7.96 4.33
C GLN A 534 23.40 -6.81 3.46
N ALA A 535 23.29 -5.58 3.96
CA ALA A 535 23.86 -4.41 3.28
C ALA A 535 25.39 -4.39 3.38
N GLU A 536 26.06 -3.98 2.31
CA GLU A 536 27.45 -3.53 2.39
C GLU A 536 27.48 -2.14 3.07
N THR A 537 28.01 -2.07 4.29
CA THR A 537 28.13 -0.81 5.03
C THR A 537 29.55 -0.58 5.54
N GLU A 538 30.15 0.56 5.17
CA GLU A 538 31.40 1.05 5.77
C GLU A 538 31.05 1.98 6.95
N ASN A 539 31.65 1.77 8.12
CA ASN A 539 31.41 2.57 9.33
C ASN A 539 32.72 3.16 9.86
N TYR A 540 32.76 4.47 10.04
CA TYR A 540 33.92 5.24 10.48
C TYR A 540 33.63 5.98 11.78
N ALA A 541 34.62 6.05 12.68
CA ALA A 541 34.55 6.81 13.92
C ALA A 541 35.59 7.93 13.92
N HIS A 542 35.16 9.15 14.26
CA HIS A 542 36.00 10.33 14.37
C HIS A 542 35.74 11.05 15.70
N VAL A 543 36.79 11.28 16.48
CA VAL A 543 36.70 12.07 17.71
C VAL A 543 36.69 13.55 17.32
N ARG A 544 35.61 14.27 17.61
CA ARG A 544 35.53 15.70 17.32
C ARG A 544 36.22 16.49 18.44
N ALA A 545 37.53 16.67 18.30
CA ALA A 545 38.31 17.49 19.22
C ALA A 545 37.74 18.93 19.29
N HIS A 546 37.52 19.43 20.52
CA HIS A 546 37.06 20.79 20.73
C HIS A 546 38.07 21.81 20.19
N HIS A 547 37.64 22.66 19.26
CA HIS A 547 38.44 23.81 18.83
C HIS A 547 37.98 25.08 19.55
N GLN A 548 38.87 25.57 20.42
CA GLN A 548 38.88 26.91 21.05
C GLN A 548 37.77 27.20 22.09
N GLY A 549 38.09 28.04 23.08
CA GLY A 549 37.10 28.60 23.99
C GLY A 549 37.67 29.37 25.17
N THR A 550 37.96 28.68 26.27
CA THR A 550 38.27 29.29 27.58
C THR A 550 39.31 28.50 28.37
N SER A 551 40.09 29.22 29.19
CA SER A 551 41.05 28.65 30.14
C SER A 551 40.39 28.38 31.49
N SER A 552 40.30 27.12 31.90
CA SER A 552 39.99 26.73 33.28
C SER A 552 40.55 25.33 33.57
N ASP A 553 41.59 25.26 34.40
CA ASP A 553 42.26 24.01 34.75
C ASP A 553 41.41 23.13 35.70
N VAL A 554 40.63 22.22 35.12
CA VAL A 554 39.97 21.12 35.86
C VAL A 554 40.25 19.78 35.17
N PRO A 555 41.26 19.01 35.64
CA PRO A 555 41.58 17.71 35.05
C PRO A 555 40.47 16.68 35.37
N GLY A 556 39.57 16.44 34.41
CA GLY A 556 38.55 15.38 34.51
C GLY A 556 37.24 15.65 33.75
N ALA A 557 36.91 16.90 33.42
CA ALA A 557 35.62 17.28 32.84
C ALA A 557 35.63 17.44 31.29
N GLY A 558 36.36 16.56 30.59
CA GLY A 558 36.60 16.65 29.14
C GLY A 558 35.91 15.56 28.32
N GLY A 559 34.58 15.44 28.40
CA GLY A 559 33.81 14.46 27.63
C GLY A 559 33.75 14.81 26.14
N GLY A 560 34.69 14.28 25.34
CA GLY A 560 34.76 14.55 23.91
C GLY A 560 33.57 13.97 23.13
N VAL A 561 32.93 14.78 22.28
CA VAL A 561 31.84 14.33 21.41
C VAL A 561 32.38 13.36 20.36
N MET A 562 31.82 12.15 20.36
CA MET A 562 32.12 11.08 19.42
C MET A 562 31.21 11.19 18.20
N GLU A 563 31.79 11.35 17.00
CA GLU A 563 31.06 11.45 15.74
C GLU A 563 31.34 10.19 14.90
N TYR A 564 30.29 9.58 14.34
CA TYR A 564 30.37 8.33 13.58
C TYR A 564 29.60 8.45 12.26
N THR A 565 30.23 8.05 11.17
CA THR A 565 29.67 8.03 9.82
C THR A 565 29.43 6.60 9.36
N THR A 566 28.21 6.29 8.95
CA THR A 566 27.85 5.06 8.23
C THR A 566 27.63 5.39 6.75
N ILE A 567 28.17 4.57 5.86
CA ILE A 567 27.98 4.65 4.41
C ILE A 567 27.38 3.34 3.94
N LEU A 568 26.21 3.39 3.30
CA LEU A 568 25.58 2.26 2.62
C LEU A 568 26.05 2.23 1.17
N HIS A 569 26.61 1.10 0.74
CA HIS A 569 27.10 0.87 -0.61
C HIS A 569 26.08 0.06 -1.41
N LEU A 570 25.65 0.61 -2.54
CA LEU A 570 24.76 -0.03 -3.50
C LEU A 570 25.52 -0.15 -4.81
N ARG A 571 26.18 -1.30 -5.03
CA ARG A 571 26.94 -1.55 -6.26
C ARG A 571 26.04 -2.01 -7.40
N HIS A 572 26.42 -1.70 -8.64
CA HIS A 572 25.72 -2.10 -9.87
C HIS A 572 24.19 -1.92 -9.77
N VAL A 573 23.73 -0.68 -9.52
CA VAL A 573 22.35 -0.38 -9.14
C VAL A 573 21.33 -0.88 -10.17
N THR A 574 20.39 -1.71 -9.70
CA THR A 574 19.23 -2.17 -10.48
C THR A 574 17.95 -1.50 -9.99
N PHE A 575 16.86 -1.61 -10.76
CA PHE A 575 15.53 -1.16 -10.32
C PHE A 575 15.07 -1.78 -8.98
N ALA A 576 15.59 -2.96 -8.60
CA ALA A 576 15.30 -3.56 -7.28
C ALA A 576 15.85 -2.72 -6.11
N HIS A 577 16.79 -1.80 -6.36
CA HIS A 577 17.27 -0.83 -5.39
C HIS A 577 16.46 0.48 -5.39
N GLU A 578 15.54 0.73 -6.33
CA GLU A 578 14.71 1.96 -6.28
C GLU A 578 13.83 1.97 -5.02
N GLY A 579 13.83 3.07 -4.27
CA GLY A 579 13.09 3.15 -3.01
C GLY A 579 13.51 4.26 -2.06
N ARG A 580 12.95 4.25 -0.84
CA ARG A 580 13.25 5.23 0.22
C ARG A 580 14.15 4.64 1.30
N TYR A 581 15.40 5.09 1.33
CA TYR A 581 16.42 4.68 2.29
C TYR A 581 16.44 5.58 3.52
N GLN A 582 16.79 5.00 4.68
CA GLN A 582 16.89 5.70 5.95
C GLN A 582 17.92 4.99 6.84
N CYS A 583 18.91 5.71 7.36
CA CYS A 583 19.75 5.22 8.46
C CYS A 583 19.01 5.35 9.80
N ILE A 584 19.27 4.38 10.68
CA ILE A 584 18.85 4.31 12.08
C ILE A 584 20.14 4.18 12.90
N ILE A 585 20.30 5.01 13.92
CA ILE A 585 21.49 5.01 14.78
C ILE A 585 21.04 4.88 16.22
N THR A 586 21.57 3.89 16.94
CA THR A 586 21.10 3.52 18.30
C THR A 586 22.28 3.31 19.24
N ASN A 587 22.26 3.95 20.42
CA ASN A 587 23.10 3.59 21.56
C ASN A 587 22.20 3.17 22.75
N HIS A 588 22.76 3.07 23.97
CA HIS A 588 21.95 2.73 25.16
C HIS A 588 20.83 3.75 25.42
N PHE A 589 21.07 5.04 25.19
CA PHE A 589 20.14 6.14 25.53
C PHE A 589 19.02 6.35 24.50
N GLY A 590 19.09 5.74 23.33
CA GLY A 590 17.97 5.62 22.42
C GLY A 590 18.35 5.50 20.94
N SER A 591 17.32 5.44 20.10
CA SER A 591 17.42 5.44 18.64
C SER A 591 17.21 6.85 18.07
N THR A 592 17.85 7.15 16.94
CA THR A 592 17.61 8.33 16.11
C THR A 592 17.50 7.91 14.63
N TYR A 593 16.78 8.71 13.83
CA TYR A 593 16.33 8.35 12.49
C TYR A 593 16.56 9.52 11.52
N SER A 594 17.08 9.24 10.34
CA SER A 594 17.34 10.25 9.31
C SER A 594 16.08 10.68 8.54
N SER A 595 16.20 11.72 7.70
CA SER A 595 15.29 11.89 6.57
C SER A 595 15.27 10.67 5.65
N LYS A 596 14.12 10.41 5.02
CA LYS A 596 13.94 9.29 4.09
C LYS A 596 14.42 9.70 2.69
N ALA A 597 15.67 9.39 2.36
CA ALA A 597 16.28 9.67 1.07
C ALA A 597 15.68 8.77 -0.03
N ARG A 598 15.21 9.34 -1.14
CA ARG A 598 14.78 8.53 -2.30
C ARG A 598 16.00 8.22 -3.18
N LEU A 599 16.18 6.94 -3.52
CA LEU A 599 16.97 6.53 -4.68
C LEU A 599 16.02 6.33 -5.85
N SER A 600 16.30 6.95 -7.00
CA SER A 600 15.56 6.81 -8.26
C SER A 600 16.48 6.23 -9.35
N VAL A 601 16.05 5.20 -10.07
CA VAL A 601 16.90 4.48 -11.04
C VAL A 601 16.44 4.73 -12.47
N ASN A 602 17.33 5.33 -13.25
CA ASN A 602 17.07 5.78 -14.61
C ASN A 602 17.90 5.00 -15.64
N VAL A 603 17.46 4.99 -16.89
CA VAL A 603 18.21 4.46 -18.03
C VAL A 603 18.52 5.61 -18.98
N LEU A 604 19.78 5.73 -19.37
CA LEU A 604 20.23 6.74 -20.34
C LEU A 604 19.46 6.62 -21.67
N PRO A 605 19.20 7.74 -22.39
CA PRO A 605 18.57 7.67 -23.69
C PRO A 605 19.43 6.88 -24.68
N SER A 606 18.83 5.93 -25.39
CA SER A 606 19.46 5.10 -26.44
C SER A 606 18.66 5.23 -27.73
N PHE A 607 19.32 5.40 -28.88
CA PHE A 607 18.60 5.55 -30.16
C PHE A 607 18.14 4.21 -30.72
N VAL A 608 16.82 4.07 -30.90
CA VAL A 608 16.17 2.97 -31.63
C VAL A 608 16.13 3.29 -33.14
N LYS A 609 16.00 4.57 -33.50
CA LYS A 609 16.12 5.09 -34.87
C LYS A 609 16.97 6.36 -34.82
N THR A 610 17.90 6.53 -35.75
CA THR A 610 18.64 7.78 -35.98
C THR A 610 18.30 8.36 -37.35
N PRO A 611 18.37 9.69 -37.53
CA PRO A 611 18.19 10.29 -38.84
C PRO A 611 19.32 9.85 -39.79
N ARG A 612 19.04 9.89 -41.10
CA ARG A 612 19.99 9.48 -42.14
C ARG A 612 20.06 10.54 -43.23
N ASP A 613 21.23 10.69 -43.83
CA ASP A 613 21.44 11.58 -44.97
C ASP A 613 20.41 11.27 -46.07
N SER A 614 19.78 12.32 -46.58
CA SER A 614 18.68 12.20 -47.54
C SER A 614 18.83 13.21 -48.68
N THR A 615 18.47 12.79 -49.89
CA THR A 615 18.55 13.60 -51.10
C THR A 615 17.17 13.64 -51.75
N ILE A 616 16.50 14.79 -51.64
CA ILE A 616 15.09 14.98 -51.96
C ILE A 616 14.97 15.97 -53.11
N ARG A 617 13.96 15.81 -53.99
CA ARG A 617 13.68 16.78 -55.06
C ARG A 617 12.79 17.91 -54.53
N THR A 618 12.95 19.13 -55.05
CA THR A 618 12.06 20.25 -54.74
C THR A 618 10.59 19.84 -54.90
N GLY A 619 9.72 20.32 -53.99
CA GLY A 619 8.29 20.01 -53.98
C GLY A 619 7.91 18.61 -53.48
N HIS A 620 8.87 17.77 -53.10
CA HIS A 620 8.61 16.46 -52.49
C HIS A 620 8.71 16.54 -50.95
N THR A 621 8.30 15.49 -50.25
CA THR A 621 8.37 15.41 -48.78
C THR A 621 9.68 14.74 -48.32
N ALA A 622 10.43 15.40 -47.44
CA ALA A 622 11.52 14.80 -46.68
C ALA A 622 10.97 14.10 -45.42
N ARG A 623 11.54 12.94 -45.07
CA ARG A 623 11.25 12.18 -43.85
C ARG A 623 12.57 11.92 -43.12
N LEU A 624 12.68 12.39 -41.88
CA LEU A 624 13.77 12.08 -40.96
C LEU A 624 13.19 11.33 -39.76
N GLU A 625 13.77 10.20 -39.42
CA GLU A 625 13.33 9.36 -38.29
C GLU A 625 14.24 9.57 -37.10
N CYS A 626 13.69 9.69 -35.89
CA CYS A 626 14.46 9.69 -34.66
C CYS A 626 13.63 9.18 -33.49
N ALA A 627 13.99 8.00 -33.01
CA ALA A 627 13.34 7.28 -31.92
C ALA A 627 14.37 7.01 -30.83
N ALA A 628 14.02 7.20 -29.56
CA ALA A 628 14.88 6.85 -28.45
C ALA A 628 14.12 6.18 -27.31
N GLU A 629 14.72 5.13 -26.75
CA GLU A 629 14.28 4.46 -25.54
C GLU A 629 15.03 5.01 -24.32
N GLY A 630 14.47 4.85 -23.12
CA GLY A 630 15.09 5.29 -21.87
C GLY A 630 14.09 5.32 -20.71
N HIS A 631 14.57 5.50 -19.48
CA HIS A 631 13.73 5.62 -18.29
C HIS A 631 14.17 6.83 -17.44
N PRO A 632 13.32 7.85 -17.22
CA PRO A 632 12.03 8.10 -17.89
C PRO A 632 12.16 8.19 -19.42
N ALA A 633 11.04 8.07 -20.13
CA ALA A 633 11.02 8.16 -21.59
C ALA A 633 11.66 9.48 -22.07
N PRO A 634 12.56 9.45 -23.06
CA PRO A 634 13.28 10.64 -23.50
C PRO A 634 12.42 11.55 -24.37
N GLN A 635 12.57 12.85 -24.16
CA GLN A 635 12.01 13.89 -25.04
C GLN A 635 12.92 14.04 -26.26
N ILE A 636 12.32 14.04 -27.45
CA ILE A 636 12.99 14.28 -28.73
C ILE A 636 12.92 15.76 -29.08
N ALA A 637 14.06 16.36 -29.43
CA ALA A 637 14.18 17.71 -29.94
C ALA A 637 15.02 17.74 -31.22
N TRP A 638 14.68 18.64 -32.15
CA TRP A 638 15.39 18.81 -33.42
C TRP A 638 16.04 20.19 -33.52
N GLN A 639 17.18 20.25 -34.21
CA GLN A 639 17.89 21.48 -34.59
C GLN A 639 18.27 21.42 -36.08
N LYS A 640 18.39 22.58 -36.74
CA LYS A 640 18.93 22.73 -38.09
C LYS A 640 20.18 23.62 -38.04
N ASP A 641 21.27 23.15 -38.60
CA ASP A 641 22.57 23.85 -38.67
C ASP A 641 23.07 24.39 -37.31
N GLY A 642 22.75 23.67 -36.23
CA GLY A 642 23.07 24.02 -34.84
C GLY A 642 22.09 25.01 -34.17
N GLY A 643 21.09 25.52 -34.90
CA GLY A 643 20.06 26.43 -34.41
C GLY A 643 18.66 25.81 -34.38
N THR A 644 17.68 26.64 -34.02
CA THR A 644 16.25 26.29 -33.99
C THR A 644 15.42 27.05 -35.04
N ASP A 645 16.06 27.70 -36.01
CA ASP A 645 15.36 28.30 -37.16
C ASP A 645 15.20 27.26 -38.27
N PHE A 646 13.96 27.09 -38.71
CA PHE A 646 13.56 26.14 -39.74
C PHE A 646 12.70 26.89 -40.75
N PRO A 647 13.16 27.11 -42.00
CA PRO A 647 12.35 27.78 -43.03
C PRO A 647 10.98 27.10 -43.22
N ALA A 648 10.97 25.77 -43.34
CA ALA A 648 9.74 24.96 -43.34
C ALA A 648 8.80 25.18 -42.14
N ALA A 649 9.28 25.53 -40.94
CA ALA A 649 8.40 25.80 -39.80
C ALA A 649 7.68 27.15 -39.93
N ARG A 650 8.40 28.18 -40.42
CA ARG A 650 7.84 29.52 -40.69
C ARG A 650 6.73 29.45 -41.74
N GLU A 651 6.85 28.53 -42.70
CA GLU A 651 5.88 28.28 -43.76
C GLU A 651 4.84 27.18 -43.44
N ARG A 652 4.87 26.62 -42.22
CA ARG A 652 3.98 25.52 -41.77
C ARG A 652 4.06 24.24 -42.63
N ARG A 653 5.19 24.01 -43.30
CA ARG A 653 5.53 22.80 -44.07
C ARG A 653 6.16 21.70 -43.19
N MET A 654 6.61 22.05 -41.99
CA MET A 654 7.25 21.15 -41.03
C MET A 654 6.23 20.50 -40.07
N HIS A 655 6.27 19.18 -39.93
CA HIS A 655 5.41 18.41 -39.04
C HIS A 655 6.21 17.41 -38.20
N VAL A 656 5.85 17.28 -36.92
CA VAL A 656 6.34 16.23 -36.02
C VAL A 656 5.12 15.48 -35.51
N MET A 657 5.08 14.16 -35.74
CA MET A 657 3.99 13.33 -35.23
C MET A 657 4.39 12.76 -33.85
N PRO A 658 3.62 13.02 -32.77
CA PRO A 658 4.04 12.68 -31.41
C PRO A 658 4.36 11.20 -31.17
N ASP A 659 3.61 10.30 -31.82
CA ASP A 659 3.64 8.86 -31.56
C ASP A 659 4.48 8.05 -32.56
N ASP A 660 5.02 8.68 -33.61
CA ASP A 660 5.52 8.00 -34.82
C ASP A 660 7.06 8.01 -34.97
N ASP A 661 7.77 8.69 -34.05
CA ASP A 661 9.23 8.97 -34.09
C ASP A 661 9.71 9.76 -35.32
N VAL A 662 8.83 10.51 -36.02
CA VAL A 662 9.13 11.04 -37.35
C VAL A 662 8.93 12.55 -37.46
N PHE A 663 9.93 13.16 -38.11
CA PHE A 663 9.99 14.54 -38.53
C PHE A 663 9.81 14.62 -40.05
N PHE A 664 8.84 15.40 -40.51
CA PHE A 664 8.53 15.62 -41.92
C PHE A 664 8.75 17.08 -42.32
N ILE A 665 9.24 17.29 -43.55
CA ILE A 665 9.12 18.56 -44.26
C ILE A 665 8.40 18.26 -45.57
N MET A 666 7.21 18.83 -45.76
CA MET A 666 6.47 18.79 -47.03
C MET A 666 6.97 19.89 -47.97
N ASP A 667 6.72 19.75 -49.28
CA ASP A 667 7.05 20.79 -50.28
C ASP A 667 8.47 21.36 -50.07
N VAL A 668 9.47 20.47 -50.05
CA VAL A 668 10.86 20.81 -49.70
C VAL A 668 11.43 21.83 -50.68
N LYS A 669 12.09 22.86 -50.15
CA LYS A 669 12.72 23.96 -50.90
C LYS A 669 14.24 23.96 -50.72
N PRO A 670 15.01 24.58 -51.63
CA PRO A 670 16.48 24.67 -51.50
C PRO A 670 16.97 25.26 -50.17
N GLU A 671 16.19 26.15 -49.54
CA GLU A 671 16.48 26.73 -48.21
C GLU A 671 16.35 25.75 -47.03
N ASP A 672 15.63 24.64 -47.20
CA ASP A 672 15.55 23.57 -46.20
C ASP A 672 16.83 22.70 -46.17
N MET A 673 17.74 22.85 -47.15
CA MET A 673 19.03 22.17 -47.16
C MET A 673 19.85 22.51 -45.91
N GLY A 674 20.43 21.50 -45.25
CA GLY A 674 21.24 21.70 -44.04
C GLY A 674 21.48 20.42 -43.26
N VAL A 675 22.17 20.54 -42.12
CA VAL A 675 22.40 19.46 -41.15
C VAL A 675 21.31 19.49 -40.08
N TYR A 676 20.53 18.41 -40.01
CA TYR A 676 19.48 18.20 -39.02
C TYR A 676 20.01 17.34 -37.88
N SER A 677 20.00 17.88 -36.67
CA SER A 677 20.44 17.20 -35.45
C SER A 677 19.24 16.82 -34.60
N CYS A 678 19.00 15.52 -34.42
CA CYS A 678 18.09 15.02 -33.41
C CYS A 678 18.82 14.90 -32.06
N THR A 679 18.15 15.27 -30.98
CA THR A 679 18.63 15.14 -29.59
C THR A 679 17.56 14.46 -28.74
N ALA A 680 17.91 13.35 -28.09
CA ALA A 680 17.05 12.63 -27.16
C ALA A 680 17.52 12.85 -25.71
N LYS A 681 16.64 13.34 -24.83
CA LYS A 681 16.98 13.76 -23.47
C LYS A 681 16.01 13.25 -22.41
N ASN A 682 16.54 12.74 -21.30
CA ASN A 682 15.78 12.50 -20.07
C ASN A 682 16.58 12.97 -18.83
N THR A 683 16.20 12.55 -17.63
CA THR A 683 16.88 12.91 -16.37
C THR A 683 18.12 12.06 -16.04
N ALA A 684 18.44 11.03 -16.82
CA ALA A 684 19.75 10.35 -16.77
C ALA A 684 20.80 11.03 -17.66
N GLY A 685 20.40 11.60 -18.80
CA GLY A 685 21.36 12.21 -19.73
C GLY A 685 20.76 12.61 -21.07
N THR A 686 21.62 12.71 -22.09
CA THR A 686 21.27 13.20 -23.42
C THR A 686 22.19 12.58 -24.47
N VAL A 687 21.63 12.21 -25.62
CA VAL A 687 22.36 11.74 -26.81
C VAL A 687 21.87 12.49 -28.04
N SER A 688 22.73 12.65 -29.05
CA SER A 688 22.39 13.33 -30.31
C SER A 688 22.92 12.60 -31.55
N ALA A 689 22.22 12.75 -32.67
CA ALA A 689 22.54 12.14 -33.96
C ALA A 689 22.17 13.11 -35.10
N ASN A 690 23.03 13.18 -36.12
CA ASN A 690 22.94 14.18 -37.19
C ASN A 690 22.69 13.50 -38.56
N ALA A 691 22.02 14.23 -39.45
CA ALA A 691 21.88 13.87 -40.86
C ALA A 691 21.84 15.11 -41.76
N THR A 692 22.24 14.96 -43.01
CA THR A 692 22.25 16.02 -44.01
C THR A 692 21.05 15.89 -44.94
N LEU A 693 20.21 16.92 -45.01
CA LEU A 693 19.16 17.04 -46.03
C LEU A 693 19.74 17.80 -47.24
N THR A 694 19.83 17.12 -48.37
CA THR A 694 20.25 17.69 -49.66
C THR A 694 19.03 17.86 -50.56
N VAL A 695 18.86 19.06 -51.13
CA VAL A 695 17.73 19.38 -52.02
C VAL A 695 18.21 19.52 -53.46
N LEU A 696 17.58 18.78 -54.38
CA LEU A 696 17.84 18.79 -55.81
C LEU A 696 16.68 19.44 -56.57
N GLU A 697 17.01 20.26 -57.56
CA GLU A 697 16.07 21.11 -58.29
C GLU A 697 16.33 21.01 -59.79
N THR A 698 15.28 20.92 -60.59
CA THR A 698 15.38 20.88 -62.07
C THR A 698 15.92 22.19 -62.64
N PRO A 699 16.58 22.16 -63.82
CA PRO A 699 17.01 23.38 -64.49
C PRO A 699 15.78 24.23 -64.79
N HIS A 700 15.76 25.46 -64.31
CA HIS A 700 14.69 26.42 -64.61
C HIS A 700 15.25 27.83 -64.85
N LEU A 701 14.50 28.65 -65.55
CA LEU A 701 14.91 30.01 -65.89
C LEU A 701 14.55 31.02 -64.78
N ALA A 702 15.53 31.76 -64.27
CA ALA A 702 15.36 32.75 -63.19
C ALA A 702 14.85 34.13 -63.64
N GLN A 703 14.90 34.41 -64.94
CA GLN A 703 14.40 35.63 -65.57
C GLN A 703 14.06 35.30 -67.02
N GLU A 704 12.84 35.65 -67.47
CA GLU A 704 12.37 35.37 -68.83
C GLU A 704 13.35 35.83 -69.92
N LEU A 705 13.49 35.00 -70.95
CA LEU A 705 14.46 35.21 -72.02
C LEU A 705 13.84 36.13 -73.09
N GLU A 706 13.94 37.44 -72.85
CA GLU A 706 13.32 38.48 -73.68
C GLU A 706 13.71 38.42 -75.18
N ASP A 707 12.70 38.52 -76.06
CA ASP A 707 12.86 38.81 -77.49
C ASP A 707 13.63 40.14 -77.70
N ARG A 708 14.43 40.21 -78.79
CA ARG A 708 15.25 41.40 -79.08
C ARG A 708 15.11 41.86 -80.53
N SER A 709 15.00 43.18 -80.69
CA SER A 709 15.05 43.88 -81.97
C SER A 709 16.32 44.74 -82.02
N VAL A 710 17.19 44.51 -83.00
CA VAL A 710 18.49 45.17 -83.16
C VAL A 710 18.67 45.71 -84.59
N VAL A 711 19.48 46.74 -84.81
CA VAL A 711 19.80 47.24 -86.16
C VAL A 711 21.03 46.51 -86.71
N VAL A 712 21.12 46.36 -88.03
CA VAL A 712 22.32 45.79 -88.68
C VAL A 712 23.57 46.59 -88.27
N GLY A 713 24.55 45.91 -87.69
CA GLY A 713 25.82 46.48 -87.21
C GLY A 713 25.91 46.71 -85.69
N ASP A 714 24.79 46.74 -84.97
CA ASP A 714 24.79 46.86 -83.49
C ASP A 714 25.21 45.54 -82.82
N THR A 715 25.51 45.59 -81.52
CA THR A 715 25.75 44.40 -80.68
C THR A 715 24.51 44.07 -79.85
N VAL A 716 24.11 42.79 -79.82
CA VAL A 716 23.00 42.29 -79.00
C VAL A 716 23.49 41.26 -77.98
N ALA A 717 22.86 41.24 -76.81
CA ALA A 717 23.14 40.25 -75.76
C ALA A 717 21.85 39.54 -75.35
N LEU A 718 21.87 38.20 -75.34
CA LEU A 718 20.78 37.33 -74.90
C LEU A 718 21.20 36.65 -73.59
N GLN A 719 20.43 36.88 -72.52
CA GLN A 719 20.79 36.43 -71.17
C GLN A 719 19.89 35.30 -70.69
N CYS A 720 20.48 34.13 -70.48
CA CYS A 720 19.84 32.95 -69.91
C CYS A 720 20.40 32.70 -68.51
N LYS A 721 19.77 33.31 -67.50
CA LYS A 721 20.06 33.03 -66.08
C LYS A 721 19.32 31.76 -65.67
N ALA A 722 20.00 30.62 -65.65
CA ALA A 722 19.43 29.35 -65.23
C ALA A 722 19.79 29.02 -63.77
N LEU A 723 18.81 28.54 -63.00
CA LEU A 723 18.94 27.98 -61.66
C LEU A 723 18.64 26.47 -61.68
N GLY A 724 18.90 25.81 -60.55
CA GLY A 724 18.77 24.37 -60.38
C GLY A 724 19.89 23.76 -59.53
N SER A 725 19.63 22.59 -58.97
CA SER A 725 20.54 21.85 -58.07
C SER A 725 20.64 20.39 -58.53
N PRO A 726 21.78 19.92 -59.07
CA PRO A 726 23.03 20.66 -59.27
C PRO A 726 22.92 21.79 -60.31
N PRO A 727 23.82 22.80 -60.28
CA PRO A 727 23.80 23.93 -61.22
C PRO A 727 23.77 23.48 -62.70
N PRO A 728 22.86 24.02 -63.53
CA PRO A 728 22.65 23.52 -64.88
C PRO A 728 23.73 23.94 -65.87
N ARG A 729 24.16 22.99 -66.70
CA ARG A 729 24.99 23.23 -67.89
C ARG A 729 24.13 23.84 -68.99
N ILE A 730 24.48 25.06 -69.41
CA ILE A 730 23.79 25.80 -70.47
C ILE A 730 24.45 25.55 -71.84
N THR A 731 23.62 25.34 -72.86
CA THR A 731 24.03 25.25 -74.28
C THR A 731 23.08 26.11 -75.13
N TRP A 732 23.62 26.97 -75.98
CA TRP A 732 22.80 27.76 -76.90
C TRP A 732 22.58 27.05 -78.23
N LEU A 733 21.38 27.19 -78.78
CA LEU A 733 20.97 26.73 -80.10
C LEU A 733 20.50 27.94 -80.91
N ARG A 734 20.76 27.97 -82.22
CA ARG A 734 20.14 28.90 -83.18
C ARG A 734 19.42 28.10 -84.24
N ASN A 735 18.12 28.33 -84.42
CA ASN A 735 17.26 27.54 -85.30
C ASN A 735 17.47 26.02 -85.07
N ASP A 736 17.41 25.64 -83.79
CA ASP A 736 17.54 24.28 -83.25
C ASP A 736 18.88 23.56 -83.45
N GLN A 737 19.92 24.22 -84.00
CA GLN A 737 21.28 23.68 -84.08
C GLN A 737 22.25 24.32 -83.03
N PRO A 738 23.21 23.56 -82.46
CA PRO A 738 24.18 24.06 -81.49
C PRO A 738 25.02 25.24 -81.99
N LEU A 739 24.87 26.38 -81.33
CA LEU A 739 25.60 27.60 -81.63
C LEU A 739 27.00 27.51 -81.01
N ARG A 740 28.04 27.58 -81.86
CA ARG A 740 29.45 27.53 -81.45
C ARG A 740 30.04 28.93 -81.33
N PRO A 741 31.11 29.13 -80.53
CA PRO A 741 31.86 30.38 -80.52
C PRO A 741 32.38 30.73 -81.92
N SER A 742 32.39 32.01 -82.24
CA SER A 742 32.95 32.55 -83.49
C SER A 742 33.44 33.98 -83.27
N GLU A 743 34.05 34.59 -84.29
CA GLU A 743 34.51 35.99 -84.25
C GLU A 743 33.40 37.01 -83.93
N ARG A 744 32.12 36.63 -84.12
CA ARG A 744 30.95 37.47 -83.78
C ARG A 744 30.06 36.90 -82.67
N HIS A 745 30.22 35.64 -82.27
CA HIS A 745 29.38 35.02 -81.23
C HIS A 745 30.25 34.61 -80.03
N HIS A 746 30.06 35.30 -78.90
CA HIS A 746 30.83 35.11 -77.67
C HIS A 746 29.92 34.66 -76.53
N PHE A 747 30.48 33.91 -75.58
CA PHE A 747 29.76 33.41 -74.41
C PHE A 747 30.50 33.78 -73.13
N THR A 748 29.77 34.10 -72.06
CA THR A 748 30.37 34.21 -70.72
C THR A 748 30.75 32.83 -70.16
N PRO A 749 31.65 32.77 -69.16
CA PRO A 749 31.83 31.56 -68.35
C PRO A 749 30.48 31.02 -67.85
N GLY A 750 30.26 29.72 -67.98
CA GLY A 750 28.97 29.09 -67.67
C GLY A 750 27.87 29.27 -68.75
N ASN A 751 28.17 29.95 -69.87
CA ASN A 751 27.27 30.20 -71.01
C ASN A 751 25.98 30.97 -70.68
N GLN A 752 25.86 31.64 -69.52
CA GLN A 752 24.64 32.38 -69.12
C GLN A 752 24.34 33.62 -69.99
N LEU A 753 25.31 34.12 -70.75
CA LEU A 753 25.13 35.25 -71.66
C LEU A 753 25.73 34.89 -73.02
N LEU A 754 24.94 35.06 -74.08
CA LEU A 754 25.38 35.04 -75.47
C LEU A 754 25.45 36.49 -75.96
N VAL A 755 26.62 36.93 -76.43
CA VAL A 755 26.82 38.25 -77.05
C VAL A 755 27.08 38.05 -78.55
N ILE A 756 26.34 38.77 -79.39
CA ILE A 756 26.46 38.76 -80.84
C ILE A 756 26.92 40.14 -81.29
N GLY A 757 28.20 40.25 -81.67
CA GLY A 757 28.81 41.47 -82.19
C GLY A 757 28.48 41.69 -83.66
N ALA A 758 28.27 42.95 -84.05
CA ALA A 758 27.95 43.38 -85.41
C ALA A 758 26.84 42.51 -86.05
N ALA A 759 25.63 42.61 -85.51
CA ALA A 759 24.47 41.80 -85.90
C ALA A 759 24.18 41.94 -87.40
N SER A 760 24.04 40.79 -88.07
CA SER A 760 23.74 40.67 -89.50
C SER A 760 22.34 40.11 -89.71
N LEU A 761 21.80 40.23 -90.93
CA LEU A 761 20.47 39.69 -91.25
C LEU A 761 20.40 38.15 -91.13
N GLU A 762 21.54 37.46 -91.21
CA GLU A 762 21.66 36.01 -91.01
C GLU A 762 21.62 35.58 -89.52
N ASP A 763 21.73 36.53 -88.60
CA ASP A 763 21.59 36.29 -87.16
C ASP A 763 20.14 36.43 -86.70
N ALA A 764 19.23 36.91 -87.54
CA ALA A 764 17.80 36.88 -87.24
C ALA A 764 17.29 35.43 -87.18
N GLY A 765 16.54 35.09 -86.13
CA GLY A 765 16.09 33.71 -85.92
C GLY A 765 15.71 33.41 -84.47
N ARG A 766 15.32 32.15 -84.22
CA ARG A 766 14.94 31.68 -82.89
C ARG A 766 16.16 31.14 -82.17
N TYR A 767 16.58 31.85 -81.13
CA TYR A 767 17.60 31.39 -80.20
C TYR A 767 16.92 30.56 -79.10
N THR A 768 17.55 29.46 -78.72
CA THR A 768 17.07 28.60 -77.63
C THR A 768 18.20 28.34 -76.65
N CYS A 769 17.97 28.71 -75.39
CA CYS A 769 18.84 28.30 -74.29
C CYS A 769 18.40 26.92 -73.80
N LEU A 770 19.27 25.93 -73.91
CA LEU A 770 19.08 24.58 -73.39
C LEU A 770 19.78 24.46 -72.04
N MET A 771 19.01 24.22 -70.97
CA MET A 771 19.47 24.21 -69.58
C MET A 771 19.40 22.78 -69.04
N SER A 772 20.52 22.17 -68.67
CA SER A 772 20.59 20.72 -68.40
C SER A 772 21.31 20.37 -67.10
N ASN A 773 20.72 19.53 -66.25
CA ASN A 773 21.38 18.93 -65.07
C ASN A 773 20.99 17.45 -64.92
N THR A 774 21.36 16.81 -63.79
CA THR A 774 21.10 15.40 -63.53
C THR A 774 19.62 15.03 -63.33
N LEU A 775 18.73 16.01 -63.15
CA LEU A 775 17.29 15.78 -62.98
C LEU A 775 16.47 15.95 -64.27
N GLY A 776 16.96 16.72 -65.25
CA GLY A 776 16.20 17.04 -66.46
C GLY A 776 16.87 18.04 -67.40
N THR A 777 16.10 18.53 -68.37
CA THR A 777 16.56 19.54 -69.34
C THR A 777 15.42 20.43 -69.81
N GLU A 778 15.51 21.73 -69.52
CA GLU A 778 14.53 22.75 -69.89
C GLU A 778 15.03 23.57 -71.11
N ARG A 779 14.09 24.27 -71.77
CA ARG A 779 14.37 25.17 -72.90
C ARG A 779 13.69 26.52 -72.70
N ALA A 780 14.45 27.60 -72.85
CA ALA A 780 13.92 28.96 -73.00
C ALA A 780 14.17 29.45 -74.43
N HIS A 781 13.27 30.27 -74.97
CA HIS A 781 13.34 30.79 -76.35
C HIS A 781 13.40 32.32 -76.36
N SER A 782 14.09 32.91 -77.34
CA SER A 782 14.00 34.34 -77.70
C SER A 782 14.10 34.47 -79.22
N GLN A 783 13.25 35.31 -79.79
CA GLN A 783 13.31 35.71 -81.19
C GLN A 783 14.22 36.93 -81.35
N LEU A 784 15.27 36.78 -82.16
CA LEU A 784 16.10 37.91 -82.60
C LEU A 784 15.58 38.44 -83.95
N VAL A 785 15.28 39.73 -84.00
CA VAL A 785 14.85 40.45 -85.20
C VAL A 785 15.90 41.50 -85.55
N VAL A 786 16.55 41.35 -86.71
CA VAL A 786 17.57 42.29 -87.19
C VAL A 786 16.95 43.20 -88.27
N LYS A 787 16.95 44.51 -88.03
CA LYS A 787 16.31 45.52 -88.90
C LYS A 787 17.34 46.25 -89.76
N GLN A 788 17.06 46.38 -91.05
CA GLN A 788 17.85 47.23 -91.95
C GLN A 788 17.63 48.71 -91.61
N HIS A 789 18.70 49.50 -91.59
CA HIS A 789 18.61 50.95 -91.46
C HIS A 789 18.06 51.56 -92.76
N ARG A 790 16.82 52.05 -92.71
CA ARG A 790 16.27 52.97 -93.71
C ARG A 790 16.35 54.39 -93.14
N GLY A 791 16.66 55.37 -93.99
CA GLY A 791 16.75 56.78 -93.60
C GLY A 791 15.96 57.68 -94.56
N SER A 792 15.29 58.70 -94.00
CA SER A 792 14.77 59.87 -94.70
C SER A 792 14.48 60.97 -93.66
N CYS A 793 14.57 62.25 -94.04
CA CYS A 793 14.55 63.38 -93.11
C CYS A 793 13.28 64.24 -93.24
N ALA A 794 12.78 64.76 -92.10
CA ALA A 794 11.96 65.96 -92.02
C ALA A 794 12.04 66.57 -90.59
N SER A 795 11.98 67.89 -90.49
CA SER A 795 12.03 68.70 -89.24
C SER A 795 10.60 69.10 -88.79
N PRO A 796 10.35 69.78 -87.63
CA PRO A 796 11.29 70.43 -86.70
C PRO A 796 11.03 70.30 -85.17
N VAL A 797 12.10 70.62 -84.39
CA VAL A 797 12.16 71.27 -83.06
C VAL A 797 11.13 70.91 -81.96
N GLY A 798 11.66 70.34 -80.86
CA GLY A 798 11.08 70.35 -79.50
C GLY A 798 12.12 69.86 -78.48
N PRO A 799 12.41 70.58 -77.37
CA PRO A 799 13.53 70.24 -76.48
C PRO A 799 13.14 69.29 -75.33
N SER A 800 14.02 68.34 -74.99
CA SER A 800 13.99 67.64 -73.69
C SER A 800 15.36 67.06 -73.30
N THR A 801 15.95 67.67 -72.27
CA THR A 801 16.76 67.07 -71.19
C THR A 801 17.72 65.90 -71.50
N VAL A 802 19.02 66.15 -71.33
CA VAL A 802 20.05 65.11 -71.16
C VAL A 802 19.90 64.41 -69.80
N THR A 803 19.91 63.08 -69.78
CA THR A 803 20.02 62.29 -68.54
C THR A 803 21.44 61.73 -68.41
N ILE A 804 22.14 62.09 -67.33
CA ILE A 804 23.50 61.61 -67.06
C ILE A 804 23.42 60.30 -66.25
N GLY A 805 23.88 59.20 -66.83
CA GLY A 805 23.96 57.91 -66.15
C GLY A 805 25.16 57.83 -65.20
N ILE A 806 24.92 57.35 -63.97
CA ILE A 806 25.98 57.08 -62.98
C ILE A 806 26.50 55.66 -63.20
N ILE A 807 27.82 55.51 -63.35
CA ILE A 807 28.48 54.21 -63.47
C ILE A 807 28.92 53.75 -62.07
N VAL A 808 28.48 52.56 -61.66
CA VAL A 808 28.97 51.89 -60.44
C VAL A 808 29.80 50.68 -60.86
N ILE A 809 31.10 50.69 -60.54
CA ILE A 809 32.00 49.56 -60.78
C ILE A 809 32.17 48.79 -59.46
N ALA A 810 31.60 47.59 -59.40
CA ALA A 810 31.82 46.66 -58.29
C ALA A 810 32.95 45.69 -58.64
N VAL A 811 34.14 45.90 -58.07
CA VAL A 811 35.26 44.94 -58.17
C VAL A 811 35.14 43.93 -57.04
N VAL A 812 34.77 42.69 -57.38
CA VAL A 812 34.72 41.57 -56.42
C VAL A 812 36.01 40.75 -56.55
N THR A 813 36.99 41.05 -55.71
CA THR A 813 38.15 40.16 -55.48
C THR A 813 37.90 39.29 -54.26
N SER A 814 37.73 37.99 -54.47
CA SER A 814 37.53 37.02 -53.39
C SER A 814 38.80 36.79 -52.58
N ILE A 815 38.78 37.18 -51.29
CA ILE A 815 39.25 36.42 -50.12
C ILE A 815 38.63 37.12 -48.90
N VAL A 816 37.58 36.50 -48.33
CA VAL A 816 37.02 36.91 -47.03
C VAL A 816 36.57 35.69 -46.26
N VAL A 817 37.46 35.24 -45.37
CA VAL A 817 37.12 35.00 -43.97
C VAL A 817 38.15 35.85 -43.22
N THR A 818 37.82 36.94 -42.52
CA THR A 818 36.54 37.33 -41.89
C THR A 818 35.99 38.69 -42.37
N SER A 819 34.66 38.88 -42.27
CA SER A 819 33.93 39.98 -42.91
C SER A 819 33.78 41.23 -42.03
N LEU A 820 34.23 42.39 -42.51
CA LEU A 820 33.74 43.71 -42.10
C LEU A 820 33.67 44.63 -43.33
N VAL A 821 32.51 45.24 -43.60
CA VAL A 821 32.31 46.18 -44.71
C VAL A 821 31.94 47.55 -44.14
N TRP A 822 32.70 48.57 -44.52
CA TRP A 822 32.41 49.98 -44.21
C TRP A 822 31.99 50.71 -45.49
N VAL A 823 30.99 51.58 -45.39
CA VAL A 823 30.53 52.44 -46.49
C VAL A 823 30.84 53.90 -46.15
N CYS A 824 31.72 54.52 -46.92
CA CYS A 824 32.07 55.93 -46.78
C CYS A 824 31.41 56.75 -47.89
N ILE A 825 30.53 57.69 -47.52
CA ILE A 825 29.95 58.67 -48.45
C ILE A 825 30.70 60.00 -48.27
N ILE A 826 31.22 60.55 -49.37
CA ILE A 826 31.87 61.86 -49.39
C ILE A 826 30.96 62.85 -50.12
N TYR A 827 30.68 63.99 -49.47
CA TYR A 827 29.89 65.08 -50.04
C TYR A 827 30.70 66.37 -50.04
N GLN A 828 30.80 67.05 -51.19
CA GLN A 828 31.45 68.36 -51.32
C GLN A 828 30.41 69.47 -51.56
N THR A 829 30.66 70.65 -51.00
CA THR A 829 29.77 71.83 -51.06
C THR A 829 30.55 73.11 -51.34
N ARG A 830 29.92 74.06 -52.06
CA ARG A 830 29.99 75.54 -51.88
C ARG A 830 29.15 76.26 -52.97
N LYS A 831 28.25 77.20 -52.59
CA LYS A 831 28.40 78.69 -52.51
C LYS A 831 28.59 79.40 -53.87
N LYS A 832 28.10 80.63 -54.11
CA LYS A 832 27.32 81.63 -53.32
C LYS A 832 26.09 82.07 -54.19
N SER A 833 25.37 83.22 -54.17
CA SER A 833 25.33 84.54 -53.49
C SER A 833 23.92 85.13 -53.73
N GLU A 834 23.23 85.73 -52.75
CA GLU A 834 22.99 87.19 -52.53
C GLU A 834 22.08 87.86 -53.60
N GLU A 835 21.17 88.81 -53.30
CA GLU A 835 21.21 89.87 -52.27
C GLU A 835 19.81 90.43 -51.85
N CYS A 836 19.80 91.30 -50.82
CA CYS A 836 18.80 92.33 -50.47
C CYS A 836 17.61 92.03 -49.51
N SER A 837 17.07 93.09 -48.90
CA SER A 837 16.18 93.13 -47.71
C SER A 837 14.98 94.10 -47.89
N VAL A 838 13.99 94.22 -46.98
CA VAL A 838 13.99 95.19 -45.84
C VAL A 838 12.70 95.06 -44.96
N THR A 839 12.89 95.02 -43.62
CA THR A 839 12.01 95.35 -42.45
C THR A 839 10.56 94.83 -42.24
N ASN A 840 10.37 94.29 -41.01
CA ASN A 840 9.28 94.53 -40.02
C ASN A 840 7.84 94.05 -40.31
N THR A 841 7.11 93.39 -39.40
CA THR A 841 7.35 92.89 -38.01
C THR A 841 6.28 91.78 -37.70
N ASP A 842 6.12 91.10 -36.54
CA ASP A 842 6.63 91.24 -35.16
C ASP A 842 6.62 89.87 -34.40
N GLU A 843 6.58 89.89 -33.05
CA GLU A 843 6.26 88.80 -32.09
C GLU A 843 7.30 87.67 -31.87
N THR A 844 8.32 88.03 -31.09
CA THR A 844 8.92 87.35 -29.90
C THR A 844 8.71 85.83 -29.62
N ILE A 845 9.70 84.94 -29.31
CA ILE A 845 10.92 84.94 -28.41
C ILE A 845 10.63 84.24 -27.03
N VAL A 846 11.44 83.34 -26.40
CA VAL A 846 12.79 82.74 -26.66
C VAL A 846 13.02 81.37 -25.93
N PRO A 847 14.09 80.57 -26.22
CA PRO A 847 14.31 79.21 -25.67
C PRO A 847 15.46 78.89 -24.62
N PRO A 848 16.67 78.31 -24.91
CA PRO A 848 17.10 76.98 -24.37
C PRO A 848 18.52 76.87 -23.69
N ASP A 849 19.16 75.67 -23.75
CA ASP A 849 20.61 75.27 -23.58
C ASP A 849 21.22 75.00 -22.16
N VAL A 850 22.35 74.27 -21.90
CA VAL A 850 23.12 73.08 -22.45
C VAL A 850 24.43 72.89 -21.57
N PRO A 851 25.41 71.92 -21.66
CA PRO A 851 25.53 70.51 -22.16
C PRO A 851 26.29 69.46 -21.25
N SER A 852 26.34 68.17 -21.66
CA SER A 852 27.43 67.12 -21.58
C SER A 852 28.49 66.98 -20.43
N TYR A 853 28.74 65.73 -19.92
CA TYR A 853 29.98 64.90 -20.13
C TYR A 853 30.15 63.64 -19.19
N LEU A 854 30.92 62.63 -19.68
CA LEU A 854 31.80 61.62 -19.01
C LEU A 854 31.30 60.48 -18.05
N SER A 855 31.58 59.22 -18.47
CA SER A 855 32.08 58.01 -17.72
C SER A 855 31.46 57.59 -16.37
N SER A 856 31.12 56.30 -16.15
CA SER A 856 32.09 55.22 -15.83
C SER A 856 31.38 53.85 -15.55
N GLN A 857 32.10 52.84 -15.03
CA GLN A 857 31.63 51.47 -14.75
C GLN A 857 31.00 51.32 -13.35
N GLY A 858 30.11 50.33 -13.14
CA GLY A 858 29.63 49.99 -11.78
C GLY A 858 28.66 48.81 -11.71
N THR A 859 29.08 47.71 -11.10
CA THR A 859 28.32 46.46 -10.92
C THR A 859 27.33 46.48 -9.74
N LEU A 860 26.18 45.80 -9.94
CA LEU A 860 25.43 44.98 -8.97
C LEU A 860 24.90 45.56 -7.63
N SER A 861 23.60 45.30 -7.43
CA SER A 861 22.94 44.91 -6.16
C SER A 861 22.61 45.98 -5.09
N GLU A 862 21.33 46.38 -5.11
CA GLU A 862 20.44 46.64 -3.95
C GLU A 862 21.01 47.27 -2.64
N ARG A 863 20.62 48.53 -2.37
CA ARG A 863 19.69 48.86 -1.26
C ARG A 863 19.16 50.30 -1.30
N GLN A 864 17.92 50.44 -0.82
CA GLN A 864 17.25 51.55 -0.10
C GLN A 864 17.68 53.03 -0.30
N ASP A 865 16.68 53.90 -0.50
CA ASP A 865 16.63 55.31 -0.02
C ASP A 865 15.19 55.88 -0.24
N VAL A 866 14.65 56.90 0.46
CA VAL A 866 15.13 57.67 1.63
C VAL A 866 13.93 58.24 2.47
N CYS A 867 14.21 58.88 3.61
CA CYS A 867 13.29 59.59 4.52
C CYS A 867 12.41 60.67 3.82
N ILE A 868 11.19 61.02 4.25
CA ILE A 868 10.61 61.36 5.58
C ILE A 868 11.16 62.65 6.21
N ARG A 869 10.29 63.66 6.40
CA ARG A 869 10.26 64.63 7.52
C ARG A 869 8.96 65.48 7.45
N VAL A 870 8.38 66.02 8.53
CA VAL A 870 8.80 66.16 9.95
C VAL A 870 7.72 65.65 10.93
N GLU A 871 8.17 65.36 12.15
CA GLU A 871 7.49 64.93 13.39
C GLU A 871 6.23 65.78 13.80
N ALA A 872 5.38 65.44 14.81
CA ALA A 872 5.49 64.47 15.91
C ALA A 872 4.13 64.05 16.53
N GLY A 873 4.10 62.93 17.28
CA GLY A 873 3.53 62.94 18.65
C GLY A 873 2.16 62.31 19.01
N GLY A 874 2.10 60.97 19.10
CA GLY A 874 1.52 60.26 20.28
C GLY A 874 0.01 59.96 20.42
N GLY A 875 -0.32 58.77 20.94
CA GLY A 875 -1.66 58.39 21.42
C GLY A 875 -2.06 56.90 21.14
N PRO A 876 -2.47 56.09 22.15
CA PRO A 876 -2.85 54.67 21.96
C PRO A 876 -4.36 54.36 22.09
N GLN A 877 -4.69 53.06 22.01
CA GLN A 877 -5.96 52.35 22.30
C GLN A 877 -6.83 52.96 23.44
N PRO A 878 -8.18 52.73 23.51
CA PRO A 878 -8.86 51.44 23.20
C PRO A 878 -10.34 51.49 22.69
N ASN A 879 -10.99 50.31 22.69
CA ASN A 879 -12.44 50.03 22.86
C ASN A 879 -13.52 50.57 21.87
N GLY A 880 -14.43 49.66 21.47
CA GLY A 880 -15.83 49.85 21.87
C GLY A 880 -16.94 49.69 20.82
N HIS A 881 -17.73 48.62 20.97
CA HIS A 881 -19.18 48.50 20.71
C HIS A 881 -19.82 48.75 19.32
N VAL A 882 -20.37 47.64 18.77
CA VAL A 882 -21.80 47.40 18.47
C VAL A 882 -22.55 48.43 17.60
N VAL A 883 -23.00 47.98 16.42
CA VAL A 883 -24.42 47.62 16.14
C VAL A 883 -24.44 46.42 15.17
N ASP A 884 -25.51 45.62 15.24
CA ASP A 884 -25.72 44.35 14.53
C ASP A 884 -26.70 44.52 13.34
N THR A 885 -27.10 43.41 12.71
CA THR A 885 -28.31 43.17 11.87
C THR A 885 -28.20 43.23 10.33
N THR A 886 -28.25 42.02 9.75
CA THR A 886 -29.11 41.57 8.62
C THR A 886 -29.01 42.21 7.21
N GLY A 887 -28.91 41.38 6.17
CA GLY A 887 -29.29 41.74 4.79
C GLY A 887 -28.82 40.77 3.70
N PHE A 888 -29.76 40.09 3.05
CA PHE A 888 -29.61 39.06 2.01
C PHE A 888 -28.78 39.42 0.75
N ASP A 889 -28.28 38.36 0.10
CA ASP A 889 -27.99 38.15 -1.33
C ASP A 889 -27.13 39.16 -2.13
N GLY A 890 -25.99 38.65 -2.62
CA GLY A 890 -25.18 39.30 -3.66
C GLY A 890 -24.21 38.31 -4.32
N ALA A 891 -24.49 37.90 -5.56
CA ALA A 891 -23.59 37.05 -6.35
C ALA A 891 -22.55 37.89 -7.12
N VAL A 892 -21.34 37.36 -7.29
CA VAL A 892 -20.29 37.96 -8.12
C VAL A 892 -19.62 36.89 -8.98
N VAL A 893 -19.46 37.20 -10.26
CA VAL A 893 -18.74 36.43 -11.31
C VAL A 893 -17.93 37.44 -12.14
N CYS A 894 -16.94 36.94 -12.90
CA CYS A 894 -15.93 37.67 -13.69
C CYS A 894 -14.78 38.26 -12.84
N THR A 895 -13.48 37.99 -13.04
CA THR A 895 -12.58 37.60 -14.17
C THR A 895 -11.94 38.75 -14.93
N ASP A 896 -10.60 38.68 -14.99
CA ASP A 896 -9.69 39.23 -16.01
C ASP A 896 -8.33 38.51 -15.83
N CYS A 897 -7.43 38.34 -16.81
CA CYS A 897 -7.41 38.82 -18.19
C CYS A 897 -6.47 37.95 -19.09
N MET A 898 -6.73 37.89 -20.41
CA MET A 898 -5.79 37.62 -21.54
C MET A 898 -5.02 36.26 -21.66
N GLU A 899 -4.73 35.67 -22.84
CA GLU A 899 -5.17 35.97 -24.23
C GLU A 899 -5.01 34.79 -25.24
N ASN A 900 -5.92 34.77 -26.24
CA ASN A 900 -5.77 34.54 -27.70
C ASN A 900 -4.75 33.53 -28.32
N SER A 901 -5.04 32.88 -29.46
CA SER A 901 -6.25 32.83 -30.33
C SER A 901 -6.22 31.57 -31.23
N SER A 902 -7.36 30.97 -31.60
CA SER A 902 -8.14 31.24 -32.84
C SER A 902 -8.95 29.95 -33.17
N SER A 903 -9.90 29.81 -34.13
CA SER A 903 -10.44 30.65 -35.22
C SER A 903 -11.92 30.25 -35.55
N TYR A 904 -12.52 30.83 -36.60
CA TYR A 904 -13.87 30.52 -37.16
C TYR A 904 -13.77 29.51 -38.36
N SER A 905 -14.81 28.94 -38.99
CA SER A 905 -16.22 29.37 -39.17
C SER A 905 -17.21 28.26 -39.63
N LYS A 906 -18.52 28.50 -39.42
CA LYS A 906 -19.71 28.13 -40.24
C LYS A 906 -20.45 26.77 -40.09
N ASP A 907 -21.66 26.92 -39.54
CA ASP A 907 -22.97 26.26 -39.76
C ASP A 907 -23.49 26.16 -41.23
N PRO A 908 -24.66 25.55 -41.54
CA PRO A 908 -25.68 24.88 -40.67
C PRO A 908 -26.27 23.51 -41.15
N ASP A 909 -27.21 22.97 -40.34
CA ASP A 909 -28.60 22.57 -40.72
C ASP A 909 -29.11 21.08 -40.79
N TYR A 910 -30.42 20.93 -40.46
CA TYR A 910 -31.39 19.79 -40.61
C TYR A 910 -31.45 18.54 -39.66
N LEU A 911 -32.48 18.54 -38.78
CA LEU A 911 -33.57 17.56 -38.46
C LEU A 911 -33.39 16.00 -38.61
N THR A 912 -34.05 15.07 -37.88
CA THR A 912 -34.96 15.01 -36.69
C THR A 912 -35.19 13.55 -36.19
N HIS A 913 -35.62 13.37 -34.92
CA HIS A 913 -36.25 12.16 -34.30
C HIS A 913 -35.43 10.82 -34.28
N GLY A 914 -35.69 9.85 -33.38
CA GLY A 914 -36.52 9.82 -32.16
C GLY A 914 -36.78 8.39 -31.61
N TYR A 915 -36.91 8.26 -30.28
CA TYR A 915 -37.33 7.05 -29.52
C TYR A 915 -36.49 5.76 -29.59
N GLY A 916 -36.51 5.00 -28.48
CA GLY A 916 -36.22 3.56 -28.40
C GLY A 916 -37.32 2.89 -27.55
N PRO A 917 -37.06 1.81 -26.77
CA PRO A 917 -36.09 0.73 -26.97
C PRO A 917 -36.74 -0.67 -26.83
N ALA A 918 -36.20 -1.71 -27.47
CA ALA A 918 -36.53 -3.11 -27.16
C ALA A 918 -35.45 -4.08 -27.67
N GLY A 919 -35.25 -5.20 -26.98
CA GLY A 919 -34.44 -6.32 -27.43
C GLY A 919 -34.90 -7.62 -26.76
N GLY A 920 -35.17 -8.66 -27.55
CA GLY A 920 -35.72 -9.92 -27.06
C GLY A 920 -35.42 -11.10 -27.99
N MET A 921 -34.87 -12.16 -27.39
CA MET A 921 -34.72 -13.56 -27.80
C MET A 921 -35.12 -14.01 -29.22
N GLU A 922 -34.23 -14.78 -29.86
CA GLU A 922 -34.36 -16.22 -30.23
C GLU A 922 -33.11 -16.63 -31.06
N TYR A 923 -32.81 -17.88 -31.42
CA TYR A 923 -32.71 -19.19 -30.73
C TYR A 923 -32.16 -20.18 -31.79
N GLN A 924 -31.12 -20.97 -31.46
CA GLN A 924 -30.68 -22.23 -32.12
C GLN A 924 -30.52 -22.37 -33.67
N GLN A 925 -29.42 -23.01 -34.09
CA GLN A 925 -29.47 -24.40 -34.62
C GLN A 925 -28.10 -25.11 -34.62
N HIS A 926 -28.11 -26.43 -34.85
CA HIS A 926 -26.97 -27.37 -34.74
C HIS A 926 -26.40 -27.82 -36.10
N SER A 927 -25.17 -28.35 -36.09
CA SER A 927 -24.80 -29.53 -36.91
C SER A 927 -23.64 -30.32 -36.28
N HIS A 928 -23.52 -31.62 -36.58
CA HIS A 928 -22.55 -32.57 -36.01
C HIS A 928 -21.36 -32.85 -36.96
N TYR A 929 -20.22 -33.32 -36.44
CA TYR A 929 -19.77 -34.74 -36.56
C TYR A 929 -18.39 -35.02 -35.90
N HIS A 930 -18.15 -36.29 -35.54
CA HIS A 930 -16.87 -36.93 -35.16
C HIS A 930 -16.49 -37.94 -36.28
N PRO A 931 -15.24 -38.49 -36.42
CA PRO A 931 -14.42 -39.12 -35.37
C PRO A 931 -12.90 -38.82 -35.53
N GLY A 932 -12.00 -39.81 -35.35
CA GLY A 932 -10.54 -39.65 -35.45
C GLY A 932 -9.77 -40.95 -35.79
N GLU A 933 -8.50 -41.00 -35.35
CA GLU A 933 -7.49 -42.09 -35.48
C GLU A 933 -6.58 -42.16 -36.74
N GLN A 934 -5.26 -42.12 -36.45
CA GLN A 934 -4.13 -42.93 -36.98
C GLN A 934 -3.54 -42.79 -38.41
N HIS A 935 -2.21 -42.52 -38.43
CA HIS A 935 -1.12 -43.11 -39.26
C HIS A 935 -1.12 -43.01 -40.82
N ASP A 936 0.02 -42.93 -41.54
CA ASP A 936 1.42 -42.50 -41.26
C ASP A 936 2.22 -42.40 -42.60
N VAL A 937 3.53 -42.09 -42.54
CA VAL A 937 4.55 -42.07 -43.63
C VAL A 937 4.38 -40.93 -44.65
N GLY A 938 5.38 -40.08 -44.97
CA GLY A 938 6.79 -39.95 -44.56
C GLY A 938 7.50 -38.92 -45.49
N LEU A 939 8.82 -38.88 -45.75
CA LEU A 939 10.00 -39.55 -45.17
C LEU A 939 11.29 -38.87 -45.72
N HIS A 940 12.16 -38.21 -44.93
CA HIS A 940 13.54 -37.87 -45.40
C HIS A 940 14.59 -37.58 -44.30
N SER A 941 15.79 -38.17 -44.45
CA SER A 941 17.10 -37.87 -43.82
C SER A 941 17.36 -38.09 -42.30
N THR A 942 18.37 -38.95 -42.01
CA THR A 942 19.25 -39.06 -40.80
C THR A 942 18.58 -39.18 -39.41
N LEU A 943 18.46 -40.35 -38.77
CA LEU A 943 19.48 -41.31 -38.24
C LEU A 943 20.36 -40.72 -37.10
N LEU A 944 20.51 -41.31 -35.90
CA LEU A 944 19.97 -42.56 -35.28
C LEU A 944 20.05 -42.51 -33.72
N CYS A 945 19.18 -43.29 -33.04
CA CYS A 945 19.26 -43.96 -31.70
C CYS A 945 20.44 -43.70 -30.71
N ASN A 946 20.33 -43.80 -29.37
CA ASN A 946 19.33 -44.14 -28.32
C ASN A 946 19.88 -43.52 -27.00
N GLY A 947 19.22 -43.31 -25.84
CA GLY A 947 18.18 -44.02 -25.08
C GLY A 947 18.66 -44.25 -23.61
N THR A 948 17.78 -44.65 -22.69
CA THR A 948 18.04 -45.06 -21.26
C THR A 948 18.39 -43.98 -20.19
N PRO A 949 18.19 -44.25 -18.87
CA PRO A 949 18.06 -43.23 -17.81
C PRO A 949 18.90 -43.51 -16.52
N ASN A 950 18.40 -43.04 -15.36
CA ASN A 950 18.82 -43.34 -13.97
C ASN A 950 20.11 -42.66 -13.45
N GLY A 951 20.29 -42.74 -12.13
CA GLY A 951 21.51 -42.34 -11.40
C GLY A 951 21.92 -43.43 -10.39
N ILE A 952 22.51 -43.01 -9.26
CA ILE A 952 23.00 -43.81 -8.11
C ILE A 952 24.50 -44.23 -8.17
N ARG A 953 25.28 -43.55 -7.32
CA ARG A 953 26.49 -43.98 -6.55
C ARG A 953 27.81 -44.40 -7.23
N LYS A 954 28.86 -43.73 -6.72
CA LYS A 954 30.08 -44.27 -6.05
C LYS A 954 31.38 -44.57 -6.83
N ASP A 955 32.42 -43.91 -6.30
CA ASP A 955 33.72 -44.45 -5.85
C ASP A 955 34.90 -44.70 -6.82
N ILE A 956 36.09 -44.34 -6.27
CA ILE A 956 37.45 -44.92 -6.47
C ILE A 956 38.31 -44.45 -7.68
N GLU A 957 39.43 -43.79 -7.31
CA GLU A 957 40.87 -43.90 -7.73
C GLU A 957 41.21 -44.07 -9.25
N GLU A 958 42.32 -43.55 -9.81
CA GLU A 958 43.70 -43.37 -9.31
C GLU A 958 44.44 -42.12 -9.84
N PHE A 959 45.68 -41.91 -9.35
CA PHE A 959 46.72 -40.98 -9.85
C PHE A 959 47.70 -41.71 -10.78
N PRO A 960 48.40 -41.05 -11.76
CA PRO A 960 49.76 -40.55 -11.44
C PRO A 960 50.35 -39.38 -12.29
N ARG A 961 51.29 -38.63 -11.66
CA ARG A 961 52.67 -38.21 -12.09
C ARG A 961 52.99 -37.89 -13.58
N ASN A 962 53.92 -36.99 -13.96
CA ASN A 962 54.84 -36.05 -13.26
C ASN A 962 55.61 -35.15 -14.29
N HIS A 963 56.49 -34.25 -13.77
CA HIS A 963 57.71 -33.67 -14.41
C HIS A 963 57.49 -32.53 -15.45
N ASN A 964 58.38 -31.52 -15.59
CA ASN A 964 59.74 -31.24 -15.08
C ASN A 964 59.97 -29.70 -14.90
N THR A 965 60.43 -29.13 -13.75
CA THR A 965 61.79 -28.96 -13.15
C THR A 965 62.62 -27.71 -13.58
N LEU A 966 63.53 -27.28 -12.68
CA LEU A 966 64.48 -26.12 -12.67
C LEU A 966 63.99 -24.93 -11.81
N GLN A 967 64.42 -24.66 -10.57
CA GLN A 967 65.54 -25.09 -9.69
C GLN A 967 66.89 -24.33 -9.81
N HIS A 968 67.15 -23.43 -8.84
CA HIS A 968 68.42 -23.10 -8.14
C HIS A 968 68.19 -21.76 -7.36
N ASP A 969 68.86 -21.40 -6.26
CA ASP A 969 69.43 -22.17 -5.13
C ASP A 969 69.85 -21.19 -4.00
N ARG A 970 69.91 -21.65 -2.74
CA ARG A 970 70.98 -21.45 -1.70
C ARG A 970 71.74 -20.08 -1.56
N LYS A 971 72.18 -19.58 -0.38
CA LYS A 971 72.20 -20.08 1.03
C LYS A 971 72.80 -19.03 2.00
N VAL A 972 72.74 -19.33 3.32
CA VAL A 972 73.78 -19.04 4.37
C VAL A 972 73.98 -17.58 4.85
N SER A 973 74.25 -17.25 6.13
CA SER A 973 74.02 -17.92 7.45
C SER A 973 74.44 -17.03 8.65
N ARG A 974 73.96 -17.36 9.88
CA ARG A 974 74.56 -17.04 11.23
C ARG A 974 74.57 -15.54 11.64
N THR A 975 74.50 -15.09 12.91
CA THR A 975 74.30 -15.65 14.29
C THR A 975 73.86 -14.48 15.21
N GLY A 976 73.42 -14.61 16.48
CA GLY A 976 73.19 -15.76 17.39
C GLY A 976 73.30 -15.33 18.89
N GLN A 977 72.96 -16.23 19.84
CA GLN A 977 73.01 -16.07 21.33
C GLN A 977 71.92 -15.14 21.93
N THR A 978 71.38 -15.32 23.17
CA THR A 978 71.71 -16.24 24.30
C THR A 978 70.51 -16.51 25.24
N ALA A 979 70.47 -17.69 25.91
CA ALA A 979 69.89 -17.98 27.27
C ALA A 979 68.34 -17.90 27.48
N THR A 980 67.63 -18.63 28.39
CA THR A 980 67.92 -19.80 29.29
C THR A 980 66.63 -20.47 29.88
N PHE A 981 66.73 -21.75 30.30
CA PHE A 981 65.93 -22.51 31.33
C PHE A 981 64.38 -22.71 31.27
N SER A 982 63.95 -23.95 30.97
CA SER A 982 63.23 -24.98 31.81
C SER A 982 62.15 -24.64 32.88
N PRO A 983 61.28 -25.59 33.34
CA PRO A 983 60.62 -26.77 32.68
C PRO A 983 59.14 -27.06 33.17
N SER A 984 58.56 -28.24 32.78
CA SER A 984 57.42 -28.99 33.41
C SER A 984 56.00 -28.36 33.47
N GLN A 985 54.85 -29.07 33.50
CA GLN A 985 54.43 -30.49 33.32
C GLN A 985 52.95 -30.52 32.81
N GLU A 986 52.45 -31.53 32.08
CA GLU A 986 51.63 -32.72 32.52
C GLU A 986 50.44 -32.38 33.46
N ASP A 987 49.21 -32.89 33.33
CA ASP A 987 48.59 -34.07 32.65
C ASP A 987 47.31 -33.70 31.84
N SER A 988 46.72 -34.43 30.87
CA SER A 988 46.58 -35.88 30.56
C SER A 988 45.45 -36.60 31.36
N PHE A 989 44.44 -37.26 30.75
CA PHE A 989 44.49 -38.63 30.22
C PHE A 989 43.32 -38.99 29.26
N HIS A 990 43.65 -39.83 28.26
CA HIS A 990 42.87 -40.83 27.48
C HIS A 990 41.47 -40.61 26.83
N LYS A 991 41.36 -41.27 25.65
CA LYS A 991 40.16 -41.59 24.83
C LYS A 991 39.82 -43.11 24.99
N PRO A 992 39.06 -43.78 24.08
CA PRO A 992 37.62 -43.77 23.79
C PRO A 992 36.99 -45.20 23.89
N VAL A 993 35.83 -45.48 23.23
CA VAL A 993 35.44 -46.75 22.52
C VAL A 993 34.04 -47.36 22.85
N LYS A 994 33.17 -47.41 21.80
CA LYS A 994 32.08 -48.36 21.44
C LYS A 994 30.74 -48.49 22.22
N LEU A 995 29.68 -48.45 21.40
CA LEU A 995 28.52 -49.36 21.28
C LEU A 995 27.72 -49.80 22.53
N ALA A 996 26.48 -49.31 22.60
CA ALA A 996 25.28 -50.16 22.43
C ALA A 996 24.09 -49.28 21.98
N GLY A 997 23.05 -49.89 21.41
CA GLY A 997 21.78 -49.22 21.14
C GLY A 997 20.60 -50.12 21.52
N VAL A 998 19.60 -49.56 22.21
CA VAL A 998 18.29 -50.18 22.52
C VAL A 998 17.23 -49.08 22.55
N THR A 999 15.99 -49.44 22.18
CA THR A 999 14.81 -48.57 22.15
C THR A 999 14.00 -48.58 23.44
N THR A 1000 13.59 -47.41 23.94
CA THR A 1000 12.49 -47.20 24.90
C THR A 1000 11.73 -45.91 24.49
N SER A 1001 10.47 -45.94 24.05
CA SER A 1001 9.20 -46.26 24.74
C SER A 1001 8.69 -45.13 25.66
N ARG A 1002 7.62 -44.44 25.22
CA ARG A 1002 6.86 -43.44 26.00
C ARG A 1002 5.91 -44.08 27.02
N LEU A 1003 5.80 -43.45 28.19
CA LEU A 1003 4.64 -43.29 29.12
C LEU A 1003 4.96 -41.95 29.85
N ASP A 1004 4.13 -40.91 29.99
CA ASP A 1004 2.69 -40.73 30.36
C ASP A 1004 2.37 -40.97 31.85
N SER A 1005 1.51 -40.10 32.42
CA SER A 1005 1.09 -39.94 33.84
C SER A 1005 2.14 -39.35 34.80
N ASP A 1006 1.84 -38.66 35.92
CA ASP A 1006 0.68 -37.87 36.42
C ASP A 1006 1.12 -37.19 37.76
N CYS A 1007 0.55 -36.12 38.34
CA CYS A 1007 -0.38 -35.03 37.93
C CYS A 1007 -0.35 -33.93 39.05
N GLU A 1008 -1.08 -32.80 38.92
CA GLU A 1008 -1.34 -31.83 40.02
C GLU A 1008 -2.84 -31.80 40.42
N PRO A 1009 -3.22 -31.55 41.69
CA PRO A 1009 -4.58 -31.78 42.19
C PRO A 1009 -5.49 -30.53 42.25
N GLU A 1010 -6.80 -30.74 42.06
CA GLU A 1010 -7.85 -29.75 42.34
C GLU A 1010 -8.25 -29.71 43.83
N LEU A 1011 -8.68 -28.55 44.34
CA LEU A 1011 -9.24 -28.43 45.69
C LEU A 1011 -10.65 -29.05 45.78
N ARG A 1012 -10.92 -29.74 46.90
CA ARG A 1012 -12.28 -29.91 47.44
C ARG A 1012 -12.42 -29.14 48.74
N GLN A 1013 -13.48 -28.33 48.85
CA GLN A 1013 -13.98 -27.87 50.14
C GLN A 1013 -15.07 -28.82 50.66
N THR A 1014 -15.16 -28.96 51.98
CA THR A 1014 -16.32 -29.55 52.67
C THR A 1014 -16.63 -28.65 53.87
N LEU A 1015 -17.92 -28.46 54.17
CA LEU A 1015 -18.41 -27.54 55.21
C LEU A 1015 -18.17 -28.07 56.63
N LEU A 1016 -18.05 -27.17 57.62
CA LEU A 1016 -18.87 -27.25 58.85
C LEU A 1016 -18.78 -25.99 59.75
N SER A 1017 -19.96 -25.37 59.97
CA SER A 1017 -20.44 -24.68 61.19
C SER A 1017 -19.65 -23.52 61.87
N ASN A 1018 -20.44 -22.54 62.34
CA ASN A 1018 -20.14 -21.50 63.34
C ASN A 1018 -19.15 -20.39 62.90
N GLY A 1019 -19.46 -19.09 62.92
CA GLY A 1019 -20.72 -18.40 63.22
C GLY A 1019 -20.63 -17.43 64.40
N HIS A 1020 -20.34 -16.15 64.14
CA HIS A 1020 -20.80 -15.00 64.94
C HIS A 1020 -20.65 -13.69 64.15
N THR A 1021 -21.45 -12.69 64.52
CA THR A 1021 -21.54 -11.36 63.89
C THR A 1021 -20.44 -10.39 64.32
N LEU A 1022 -19.99 -9.49 63.42
CA LEU A 1022 -20.00 -8.03 63.64
C LEU A 1022 -19.68 -7.22 62.36
N ARG A 1023 -19.76 -5.89 62.45
CA ARG A 1023 -19.70 -4.92 61.32
C ARG A 1023 -18.29 -4.32 61.09
N ALA A 1024 -18.13 -3.74 59.89
CA ALA A 1024 -17.19 -2.68 59.44
C ALA A 1024 -16.36 -1.94 60.52
N SER A 1025 -15.10 -1.57 60.25
CA SER A 1025 -14.80 -0.35 59.48
C SER A 1025 -13.39 -0.23 58.86
N GLN A 1026 -13.22 0.90 58.14
CA GLN A 1026 -12.07 1.50 57.45
C GLN A 1026 -10.63 1.40 58.04
N ASN A 1027 -9.69 1.67 57.12
CA ASN A 1027 -8.43 2.45 57.24
C ASN A 1027 -7.04 1.81 57.56
N GLU A 1028 -6.16 2.03 56.58
CA GLU A 1028 -4.77 2.58 56.67
C GLU A 1028 -3.53 1.76 57.10
N SER A 1029 -2.48 1.99 56.29
CA SER A 1029 -1.05 2.04 56.62
C SER A 1029 -0.23 0.74 56.76
N GLY A 1030 1.06 0.85 56.40
CA GLY A 1030 2.12 -0.10 56.81
C GLY A 1030 2.73 -0.96 55.69
N PRO A 1031 4.03 -0.81 55.35
CA PRO A 1031 4.69 -1.61 54.31
C PRO A 1031 5.42 -2.85 54.88
N LEU A 1032 5.53 -3.90 54.07
CA LEU A 1032 6.44 -5.03 54.32
C LEU A 1032 7.52 -5.13 53.24
N ARG A 1033 8.78 -4.99 53.66
CA ARG A 1033 9.97 -5.33 52.86
C ARG A 1033 10.24 -6.83 52.93
N ARG A 1034 10.53 -7.45 51.78
CA ARG A 1034 11.56 -8.49 51.55
C ARG A 1034 11.76 -8.56 50.03
N ALA A 1035 12.96 -8.33 49.49
CA ALA A 1035 14.25 -9.03 49.66
C ALA A 1035 14.40 -10.14 48.60
N SER A 1036 15.56 -10.14 47.95
CA SER A 1036 15.98 -11.08 46.91
C SER A 1036 16.24 -12.48 47.48
N ASP A 1037 15.92 -13.51 46.70
CA ASP A 1037 16.90 -14.22 45.87
C ASP A 1037 16.22 -14.66 44.55
#